data_AF-A0A1H9F6H1-F1
#
_entry.id   AF-A0A1H9F6H1-F1
#
_cell.length_a   1.000
_cell.length_b   1.000
_cell.length_c   1.000
_cell.angle_alpha   90.00
_cell.angle_beta   90.00
_cell.angle_gamma   90.00
#
_symmetry.space_group_name_H-M   'P 1'
#
loop_
_entity.id
_entity.type
_entity.pdbx_description
1 polymer ?
#
loop_
_entity_poly.entity_id
_entity_poly.type
_entity_poly.pdbx_seq_one_letter_code
_entity_poly.pdbx_strand_id
1 'polypeptide(L)'
;MTAMIHRLVAGYAVLGLMPSVQAFVQQAPSLNRAWTTAVMAVGTVIVVAMVVRAVRGRPLGPWLLAFAAYTVVGLWSMAWFARSGAYPFFWFHVGLAVVCACVWGRVWFGAAYGVLVAVAWARLRLLPGGGGVSLVEAVGEGLFASSAGLVVGVVALGMLSAARAADELAARLREQGVRQAVDRAVADERARLDQMIHDDVMTTLTAAGRGTDAATEQATARLARETLATIDALGDAGETGALSVSVLANLTEQTVRRVSPDVGWTSDVDPTAASLRVPGPVAQALLSASREAVRNAVRHSGARRVDASFEAEREGEELVVRARVADDGRGFRPDHLPGDRLGVRVSMLEASRQAGLSPRLATQEGRGTTFSLGWSGRPRVLDRLVPELEQGEPLLPAEFPARRFSAVTLLALVVNLAIAAATASTYRSTGALVVAMVLGTAATLLVLRRGTGLRLRTRDAALVVVAVAGTCASMLLALPTSALGKLVWHYFVVQLVLVTLVVRRRTGWALVGLAAMEACVLWFCLTGPDGLAGVLSWGVGAVLFVVMAVLVDRVLLAIGRRQVVLRREEDEAIDASARQHVARVQRALWVADLRTQARSILLRLALVRGSVPDELRHEALMLEATLRESIVARNVMNDELADLTEAARRRGVDVRLVDSRHTVVPPPIAQSVLDVVRRALAVPTVSRLVVRLAPEEGSTAASVLTEDAGGTHLVRLDARGATVPQGVDTRAR
;
A
#
# COMPACT_ATOMS: atom_id res chain seq x y z
N MET A 1 -5.67 -3.45 -12.33
CA MET A 1 -7.14 -3.67 -12.32
C MET A 1 -7.89 -2.89 -13.40
N THR A 2 -7.60 -1.61 -13.61
CA THR A 2 -8.22 -0.74 -14.65
C THR A 2 -8.17 -1.32 -16.07
N ALA A 3 -7.04 -1.90 -16.49
CA ALA A 3 -6.89 -2.54 -17.80
C ALA A 3 -7.90 -3.67 -18.07
N MET A 4 -8.27 -4.41 -17.03
CA MET A 4 -9.19 -5.55 -17.14
C MET A 4 -10.65 -5.10 -17.21
N ILE A 5 -11.00 -3.99 -16.54
CA ILE A 5 -12.32 -3.37 -16.70
C ILE A 5 -12.48 -2.81 -18.11
N HIS A 6 -11.44 -2.20 -18.67
CA HIS A 6 -11.43 -1.82 -20.09
C HIS A 6 -11.65 -3.02 -21.01
N ARG A 7 -11.07 -4.20 -20.70
CA ARG A 7 -11.31 -5.45 -21.45
C ARG A 7 -12.75 -5.94 -21.32
N LEU A 8 -13.36 -5.83 -20.14
CA LEU A 8 -14.78 -6.16 -19.93
C LEU A 8 -15.70 -5.24 -20.75
N VAL A 9 -15.46 -3.92 -20.72
CA VAL A 9 -16.25 -2.96 -21.51
C VAL A 9 -16.06 -3.19 -23.02
N ALA A 10 -14.84 -3.45 -23.47
CA ALA A 10 -14.57 -3.77 -24.88
C ALA A 10 -15.18 -5.12 -25.29
N GLY A 11 -15.13 -6.14 -24.43
CA GLY A 11 -15.76 -7.43 -24.67
C GLY A 11 -17.29 -7.33 -24.74
N TYR A 12 -17.89 -6.51 -23.87
CA TYR A 12 -19.31 -6.19 -23.94
C TYR A 12 -19.66 -5.44 -25.22
N ALA A 13 -18.79 -4.55 -25.70
CA ALA A 13 -18.96 -3.90 -27.00
C ALA A 13 -18.98 -4.91 -28.15
N VAL A 14 -18.09 -5.91 -28.16
CA VAL A 14 -18.09 -6.94 -29.21
C VAL A 14 -19.32 -7.86 -29.10
N LEU A 15 -19.62 -8.36 -27.91
CA LEU A 15 -20.73 -9.31 -27.70
C LEU A 15 -22.11 -8.66 -27.91
N GLY A 16 -22.27 -7.40 -27.49
CA GLY A 16 -23.52 -6.65 -27.68
C GLY A 16 -23.83 -6.32 -29.14
N LEU A 17 -22.84 -6.38 -30.03
CA LEU A 17 -23.04 -6.18 -31.46
C LEU A 17 -23.55 -7.42 -32.19
N MET A 18 -23.34 -8.62 -31.63
CA MET A 18 -23.70 -9.88 -32.29
C MET A 18 -25.20 -9.95 -32.64
N PRO A 19 -26.15 -9.60 -31.75
CA PRO A 19 -27.57 -9.59 -32.09
C PRO A 19 -27.95 -8.50 -33.11
N SER A 20 -27.16 -7.43 -33.21
CA SER A 20 -27.40 -6.34 -34.17
C SER A 20 -27.15 -6.79 -35.61
N VAL A 21 -26.30 -7.79 -35.84
CA VAL A 21 -25.95 -8.29 -37.18
C VAL A 21 -27.18 -8.86 -37.89
N GLN A 22 -28.00 -9.65 -37.19
CA GLN A 22 -29.20 -10.22 -37.79
C GLN A 22 -30.20 -9.14 -38.20
N ALA A 23 -30.48 -8.19 -37.28
CA ALA A 23 -31.37 -7.07 -37.56
C ALA A 23 -30.84 -6.20 -38.70
N PHE A 24 -29.52 -6.02 -38.77
CA PHE A 24 -28.85 -5.30 -39.84
C PHE A 24 -29.01 -6.00 -41.20
N VAL A 25 -28.75 -7.31 -41.29
CA VAL A 25 -28.87 -8.08 -42.53
C VAL A 25 -30.29 -7.99 -43.10
N GLN A 26 -31.31 -8.02 -42.24
CA GLN A 26 -32.71 -7.85 -42.67
C GLN A 26 -33.02 -6.44 -43.20
N GLN A 27 -32.37 -5.40 -42.66
CA GLN A 27 -32.63 -4.01 -43.03
C GLN A 27 -31.74 -3.50 -44.17
N ALA A 28 -30.54 -4.06 -44.32
CA ALA A 28 -29.50 -3.61 -45.25
C ALA A 28 -29.99 -3.37 -46.68
N PRO A 29 -30.88 -4.19 -47.28
CA PRO A 29 -31.39 -3.95 -48.63
C PRO A 29 -32.20 -2.65 -48.78
N SER A 30 -32.84 -2.21 -47.70
CA SER A 30 -33.74 -1.03 -47.68
C SER A 30 -33.05 0.27 -47.28
N LEU A 31 -31.82 0.19 -46.76
CA LEU A 31 -31.08 1.33 -46.24
C LEU A 31 -30.23 1.99 -47.33
N ASN A 32 -29.93 3.28 -47.15
CA ASN A 32 -29.00 3.98 -48.02
C ASN A 32 -27.60 3.35 -47.91
N ARG A 33 -27.04 2.90 -49.04
CA ARG A 33 -25.75 2.18 -49.09
C ARG A 33 -24.58 3.02 -48.58
N ALA A 34 -24.49 4.29 -48.98
CA ALA A 34 -23.39 5.16 -48.58
C ALA A 34 -23.40 5.44 -47.07
N TRP A 35 -24.56 5.76 -46.52
CA TRP A 35 -24.75 5.95 -45.08
C TRP A 35 -24.43 4.67 -44.30
N THR A 36 -24.93 3.53 -44.77
CA THR A 36 -24.72 2.23 -44.13
C THR A 36 -23.24 1.87 -44.07
N THR A 37 -22.51 2.00 -45.18
CA THR A 37 -21.07 1.74 -45.21
C THR A 37 -20.31 2.66 -44.27
N ALA A 38 -20.64 3.96 -44.23
CA ALA A 38 -20.00 4.92 -43.34
C ALA A 38 -20.22 4.57 -41.86
N VAL A 39 -21.47 4.26 -41.48
CA VAL A 39 -21.83 3.86 -40.11
C VAL A 39 -21.09 2.59 -39.69
N MET A 40 -21.10 1.56 -40.52
CA MET A 40 -20.45 0.29 -40.20
C MET A 40 -18.93 0.43 -40.12
N ALA A 41 -18.32 1.21 -41.01
CA ALA A 41 -16.88 1.48 -40.98
C ALA A 41 -16.47 2.22 -39.70
N VAL A 42 -17.17 3.32 -39.37
CA VAL A 42 -16.89 4.10 -38.16
C VAL A 42 -17.11 3.28 -36.90
N GLY A 43 -18.23 2.56 -36.81
CA GLY A 43 -18.53 1.68 -35.67
C GLY A 43 -17.46 0.60 -35.49
N THR A 44 -17.04 -0.04 -36.58
CA THR A 44 -15.98 -1.06 -36.55
C THR A 44 -14.66 -0.47 -36.08
N VAL A 45 -14.25 0.69 -36.59
CA VAL A 45 -13.00 1.37 -36.16
C VAL A 45 -13.04 1.67 -34.66
N ILE A 46 -14.14 2.21 -34.15
CA ILE A 46 -14.28 2.54 -32.73
C ILE A 46 -14.17 1.28 -31.87
N VAL A 47 -14.90 0.22 -32.22
CA VAL A 47 -14.92 -1.04 -31.45
C VAL A 47 -13.57 -1.73 -31.50
N VAL A 48 -12.94 -1.82 -32.67
CA VAL A 48 -11.58 -2.39 -32.83
C VAL A 48 -10.57 -1.58 -32.03
N ALA A 49 -10.63 -0.24 -32.06
CA ALA A 49 -9.74 0.60 -31.28
C ALA A 49 -9.94 0.42 -29.76
N MET A 50 -11.19 0.28 -29.31
CA MET A 50 -11.50 -0.06 -27.91
C MET A 50 -10.88 -1.40 -27.51
N VAL A 51 -11.05 -2.44 -28.34
CA VAL A 51 -10.48 -3.77 -28.09
C VAL A 51 -8.95 -3.71 -28.06
N VAL A 52 -8.31 -3.12 -29.06
CA VAL A 52 -6.84 -3.02 -29.15
C VAL A 52 -6.27 -2.28 -27.95
N ARG A 53 -6.87 -1.16 -27.54
CA ARG A 53 -6.40 -0.41 -26.36
C ARG A 53 -6.62 -1.19 -25.06
N ALA A 54 -7.76 -1.87 -24.92
CA ALA A 54 -8.04 -2.71 -23.76
C ALA A 54 -7.05 -3.87 -23.63
N VAL A 55 -6.72 -4.55 -24.74
CA VAL A 55 -5.71 -5.63 -24.77
C VAL A 55 -4.35 -5.09 -24.37
N ARG A 56 -3.94 -3.94 -24.94
CA ARG A 56 -2.68 -3.24 -24.62
C ARG A 56 -2.65 -2.55 -23.24
N GLY A 57 -3.71 -2.67 -22.44
CA GLY A 57 -3.80 -2.08 -21.10
C GLY A 57 -3.84 -0.55 -21.07
N ARG A 58 -4.12 0.10 -22.20
CA ARG A 58 -4.20 1.56 -22.32
C ARG A 58 -5.58 2.08 -21.91
N PRO A 59 -5.71 3.35 -21.48
CA PRO A 59 -7.00 3.94 -21.16
C PRO A 59 -7.90 4.03 -22.40
N LEU A 60 -9.20 3.78 -22.21
CA LEU A 60 -10.22 3.84 -23.28
C LEU A 60 -10.84 5.22 -23.48
N GLY A 61 -10.62 6.16 -22.54
CA GLY A 61 -11.27 7.49 -22.46
C GLY A 61 -11.90 8.03 -23.74
N PRO A 62 -11.10 8.47 -24.74
CA PRO A 62 -11.62 9.09 -25.95
C PRO A 62 -12.53 8.16 -26.78
N TRP A 63 -12.29 6.85 -26.76
CA TRP A 63 -13.08 5.88 -27.51
C TRP A 63 -14.43 5.56 -26.87
N LEU A 64 -14.54 5.65 -25.54
CA LEU A 64 -15.83 5.54 -24.85
C LEU A 64 -16.75 6.70 -25.24
N LEU A 65 -16.20 7.92 -25.26
CA LEU A 65 -16.93 9.10 -25.74
C LEU A 65 -17.24 9.00 -27.24
N ALA A 66 -16.29 8.53 -28.05
CA ALA A 66 -16.52 8.32 -29.48
C ALA A 66 -17.65 7.33 -29.75
N PHE A 67 -17.75 6.23 -28.98
CA PHE A 67 -18.85 5.28 -29.09
C PHE A 67 -20.20 5.91 -28.72
N ALA A 68 -20.23 6.72 -27.66
CA ALA A 68 -21.44 7.47 -27.27
C ALA A 68 -21.84 8.49 -28.36
N ALA A 69 -20.89 9.25 -28.90
CA ALA A 69 -21.15 10.18 -30.00
C ALA A 69 -21.63 9.46 -31.26
N TYR A 70 -20.96 8.37 -31.64
CA TYR A 70 -21.33 7.51 -32.76
C TYR A 70 -22.78 7.02 -32.65
N THR A 71 -23.18 6.54 -31.48
CA THR A 71 -24.53 5.98 -31.29
C THR A 71 -25.61 7.05 -31.43
N VAL A 72 -25.42 8.23 -30.83
CA VAL A 72 -26.42 9.30 -30.93
C VAL A 72 -26.51 9.86 -32.36
N VAL A 73 -25.37 10.06 -33.03
CA VAL A 73 -25.33 10.51 -34.44
C VAL A 73 -25.92 9.45 -35.37
N GLY A 74 -25.64 8.17 -35.11
CA GLY A 74 -26.20 7.04 -35.82
C GLY A 74 -27.73 7.01 -35.75
N LEU A 75 -28.30 7.15 -34.55
CA LEU A 75 -29.76 7.21 -34.36
C LEU A 75 -30.39 8.42 -35.04
N TRP A 76 -29.80 9.60 -34.86
CA TRP A 76 -30.29 10.84 -35.45
C TRP A 76 -30.26 10.82 -36.99
N SER A 77 -29.21 10.24 -37.58
CA SER A 77 -29.06 10.12 -39.02
C SER A 77 -29.89 8.97 -39.61
N MET A 78 -30.04 7.84 -38.91
CA MET A 78 -30.88 6.72 -39.33
C MET A 78 -32.33 7.15 -39.55
N ALA A 79 -32.83 8.09 -38.74
CA ALA A 79 -34.17 8.65 -38.88
C ALA A 79 -34.47 9.24 -40.28
N TRP A 80 -33.44 9.65 -41.04
CA TRP A 80 -33.59 10.17 -42.40
C TRP A 80 -33.58 9.08 -43.49
N PHE A 81 -32.99 7.92 -43.19
CA PHE A 81 -32.73 6.87 -44.19
C PHE A 81 -33.50 5.58 -43.95
N ALA A 82 -34.07 5.39 -42.77
CA ALA A 82 -34.85 4.21 -42.44
C ALA A 82 -36.12 4.16 -43.31
N ARG A 83 -36.35 3.01 -43.97
CA ARG A 83 -37.50 2.79 -44.87
C ARG A 83 -38.14 1.40 -44.74
N SER A 84 -37.54 0.49 -43.99
CA SER A 84 -38.03 -0.89 -43.85
C SER A 84 -39.27 -1.01 -42.96
N GLY A 85 -39.46 -0.10 -42.00
CA GLY A 85 -40.43 -0.28 -40.91
C GLY A 85 -40.04 -1.41 -39.94
N ALA A 86 -38.89 -2.06 -40.16
CA ALA A 86 -38.38 -3.10 -39.28
C ALA A 86 -37.78 -2.49 -38.01
N TYR A 87 -37.67 -3.31 -36.97
CA TYR A 87 -37.10 -2.88 -35.69
C TYR A 87 -35.63 -2.44 -35.87
N PRO A 88 -35.23 -1.19 -35.52
CA PRO A 88 -33.91 -0.66 -35.88
C PRO A 88 -32.73 -1.47 -35.30
N PHE A 89 -31.74 -1.79 -36.14
CA PHE A 89 -30.57 -2.59 -35.74
C PHE A 89 -29.68 -1.92 -34.67
N PHE A 90 -29.78 -0.58 -34.52
CA PHE A 90 -29.03 0.19 -33.53
C PHE A 90 -29.45 -0.07 -32.06
N TRP A 91 -30.54 -0.80 -31.82
CA TRP A 91 -31.09 -1.05 -30.48
C TRP A 91 -30.04 -1.46 -29.44
N PHE A 92 -29.22 -2.45 -29.76
CA PHE A 92 -28.23 -2.99 -28.81
C PHE A 92 -27.06 -2.03 -28.55
N HIS A 93 -26.92 -0.96 -29.33
CA HIS A 93 -25.92 0.08 -29.07
C HIS A 93 -26.38 1.08 -28.01
N VAL A 94 -27.69 1.31 -27.87
CA VAL A 94 -28.25 2.36 -26.99
C VAL A 94 -27.80 2.17 -25.54
N GLY A 95 -28.08 1.01 -24.96
CA GLY A 95 -27.73 0.72 -23.57
C GLY A 95 -26.21 0.77 -23.34
N LEU A 96 -25.42 0.23 -24.27
CA LEU A 96 -23.97 0.28 -24.20
C LEU A 96 -23.42 1.71 -24.27
N ALA A 97 -23.99 2.56 -25.12
CA ALA A 97 -23.55 3.94 -25.25
C ALA A 97 -23.76 4.72 -23.94
N VAL A 98 -24.86 4.45 -23.23
CA VAL A 98 -25.10 5.00 -21.88
C VAL A 98 -24.08 4.47 -20.87
N VAL A 99 -23.69 3.19 -20.94
CA VAL A 99 -22.59 2.63 -20.11
C VAL A 99 -21.27 3.34 -20.41
N CYS A 100 -20.92 3.52 -21.69
CA CYS A 100 -19.72 4.25 -22.11
C CYS A 100 -19.71 5.69 -21.60
N ALA A 101 -20.85 6.39 -21.70
CA ALA A 101 -21.02 7.73 -21.15
C ALA A 101 -20.87 7.75 -19.62
N CYS A 102 -21.44 6.79 -18.90
CA CYS A 102 -21.26 6.65 -17.45
C CYS A 102 -19.78 6.48 -17.07
N VAL A 103 -19.08 5.56 -17.73
CA VAL A 103 -17.68 5.25 -17.42
C VAL A 103 -16.77 6.43 -17.74
N TRP A 104 -17.07 7.20 -18.79
CA TRP A 104 -16.32 8.38 -19.19
C TRP A 104 -16.57 9.60 -18.29
N GLY A 105 -17.85 9.96 -18.08
CA GLY A 105 -18.27 11.24 -17.46
C GLY A 105 -18.92 11.12 -16.08
N ARG A 106 -18.95 9.92 -15.49
CA ARG A 106 -19.68 9.57 -14.24
C ARG A 106 -21.19 9.39 -14.46
N VAL A 107 -21.91 9.00 -13.39
CA VAL A 107 -23.34 8.65 -13.42
C VAL A 107 -24.22 9.79 -13.96
N TRP A 108 -23.95 11.05 -13.58
CA TRP A 108 -24.77 12.19 -14.02
C TRP A 108 -24.66 12.43 -15.53
N PHE A 109 -23.47 12.31 -16.10
CA PHE A 109 -23.25 12.46 -17.54
C PHE A 109 -23.93 11.31 -18.30
N GLY A 110 -23.82 10.09 -17.78
CA GLY A 110 -24.55 8.94 -18.32
C GLY A 110 -26.06 9.11 -18.25
N ALA A 111 -26.61 9.69 -17.19
CA ALA A 111 -28.05 9.98 -17.07
C ALA A 111 -28.49 11.05 -18.09
N ALA A 112 -27.75 12.14 -18.22
CA ALA A 112 -28.03 13.19 -19.21
C ALA A 112 -27.96 12.65 -20.65
N TYR A 113 -26.91 11.87 -20.96
CA TYR A 113 -26.77 11.19 -22.23
C TYR A 113 -27.89 10.16 -22.47
N GLY A 114 -28.32 9.44 -21.43
CA GLY A 114 -29.46 8.52 -21.50
C GLY A 114 -30.76 9.21 -21.88
N VAL A 115 -31.03 10.41 -21.35
CA VAL A 115 -32.20 11.21 -21.78
C VAL A 115 -32.08 11.58 -23.26
N LEU A 116 -30.91 12.05 -23.70
CA LEU A 116 -30.66 12.43 -25.09
C LEU A 116 -30.89 11.25 -26.06
N VAL A 117 -30.35 10.07 -25.73
CA VAL A 117 -30.52 8.89 -26.59
C VAL A 117 -31.94 8.34 -26.54
N ALA A 118 -32.63 8.41 -25.40
CA ALA A 118 -34.04 8.03 -25.31
C ALA A 118 -34.91 8.90 -26.25
N VAL A 119 -34.65 10.21 -26.31
CA VAL A 119 -35.32 11.14 -27.23
C VAL A 119 -34.99 10.80 -28.69
N ALA A 120 -33.71 10.55 -29.00
CA ALA A 120 -33.28 10.18 -30.36
C ALA A 120 -33.93 8.85 -30.82
N TRP A 121 -34.00 7.87 -29.92
CA TRP A 121 -34.66 6.58 -30.16
C TRP A 121 -36.16 6.76 -30.39
N ALA A 122 -36.85 7.50 -29.51
CA ALA A 122 -38.27 7.74 -29.64
C ALA A 122 -38.61 8.43 -30.97
N ARG A 123 -37.83 9.44 -31.38
CA ARG A 123 -37.97 10.08 -32.69
C ARG A 123 -37.84 9.09 -33.85
N LEU A 124 -36.85 8.21 -33.82
CA LEU A 124 -36.66 7.19 -34.87
C LEU A 124 -37.87 6.25 -34.95
N ARG A 125 -38.38 5.78 -33.80
CA ARG A 125 -39.48 4.82 -33.73
C ARG A 125 -40.84 5.41 -34.12
N LEU A 126 -41.04 6.71 -33.89
CA LEU A 126 -42.23 7.44 -34.35
C LEU A 126 -42.32 7.57 -35.88
N LEU A 127 -41.19 7.48 -36.59
CA LEU A 127 -41.17 7.59 -38.05
C LEU A 127 -41.62 6.27 -38.70
N PRO A 128 -42.35 6.31 -39.85
CA PRO A 128 -42.78 5.10 -40.55
C PRO A 128 -41.62 4.14 -40.85
N GLY A 129 -40.47 4.71 -41.24
CA GLY A 129 -39.26 3.96 -41.54
C GLY A 129 -38.64 3.22 -40.35
N GLY A 130 -38.87 3.69 -39.12
CA GLY A 130 -38.42 3.07 -37.88
C GLY A 130 -39.49 2.21 -37.18
N GLY A 131 -40.65 2.04 -37.81
CA GLY A 131 -41.75 1.19 -37.33
C GLY A 131 -43.07 1.93 -37.16
N GLY A 132 -43.07 3.26 -37.03
CA GLY A 132 -44.28 4.07 -36.92
C GLY A 132 -45.13 3.76 -35.67
N VAL A 133 -44.48 3.45 -34.56
CA VAL A 133 -45.16 3.03 -33.32
C VAL A 133 -45.76 4.21 -32.57
N SER A 134 -46.61 3.91 -31.57
CA SER A 134 -47.20 4.94 -30.71
C SER A 134 -46.15 5.72 -29.91
N LEU A 135 -46.48 6.97 -29.52
CA LEU A 135 -45.60 7.80 -28.69
C LEU A 135 -45.23 7.11 -27.37
N VAL A 136 -46.20 6.43 -26.74
CA VAL A 136 -45.99 5.71 -25.48
C VAL A 136 -44.98 4.58 -25.65
N GLU A 137 -45.09 3.81 -26.74
CA GLU A 137 -44.17 2.71 -27.04
C GLU A 137 -42.76 3.23 -27.39
N ALA A 138 -42.66 4.26 -28.23
CA ALA A 138 -41.39 4.88 -28.61
C ALA A 138 -40.62 5.46 -27.41
N VAL A 139 -41.33 6.20 -26.55
CA VAL A 139 -40.75 6.78 -25.32
C VAL A 139 -40.43 5.67 -24.31
N GLY A 140 -41.30 4.66 -24.18
CA GLY A 140 -41.09 3.51 -23.31
C GLY A 140 -39.81 2.75 -23.65
N GLU A 141 -39.57 2.44 -24.93
CA GLU A 141 -38.34 1.78 -25.40
C GLU A 141 -37.09 2.63 -25.14
N GLY A 142 -37.15 3.94 -25.37
CA GLY A 142 -36.03 4.85 -25.10
C GLY A 142 -35.69 4.91 -23.61
N LEU A 143 -36.69 5.09 -22.75
CA LEU A 143 -36.52 5.12 -21.30
C LEU A 143 -36.03 3.77 -20.76
N PHE A 144 -36.54 2.67 -21.31
CA PHE A 144 -36.10 1.33 -21.01
C PHE A 144 -34.60 1.19 -21.23
N ALA A 145 -34.11 1.45 -22.45
CA ALA A 145 -32.72 1.21 -22.81
C ALA A 145 -31.76 2.13 -22.03
N SER A 146 -32.18 3.37 -21.76
CA SER A 146 -31.42 4.32 -20.95
C SER A 146 -31.36 3.96 -19.48
N SER A 147 -32.46 3.51 -18.89
CA SER A 147 -32.47 2.99 -17.51
C SER A 147 -31.59 1.75 -17.38
N ALA A 148 -31.60 0.88 -18.39
CA ALA A 148 -30.75 -0.30 -18.46
C ALA A 148 -29.26 0.01 -18.50
N GLY A 149 -28.87 0.90 -19.41
CA GLY A 149 -27.49 1.36 -19.50
C GLY A 149 -27.02 2.06 -18.22
N LEU A 150 -27.91 2.81 -17.54
CA LEU A 150 -27.58 3.50 -16.30
C LEU A 150 -27.32 2.53 -15.13
N VAL A 151 -28.14 1.49 -14.97
CA VAL A 151 -27.90 0.44 -13.95
C VAL A 151 -26.54 -0.21 -14.17
N VAL A 152 -26.25 -0.64 -15.40
CA VAL A 152 -24.97 -1.28 -15.75
C VAL A 152 -23.80 -0.32 -15.55
N GLY A 153 -23.95 0.95 -15.95
CA GLY A 153 -22.95 1.99 -15.76
C GLY A 153 -22.63 2.24 -14.29
N VAL A 154 -23.63 2.25 -13.41
CA VAL A 154 -23.46 2.40 -11.96
C VAL A 154 -22.76 1.20 -11.35
N VAL A 155 -23.08 -0.02 -11.79
CA VAL A 155 -22.35 -1.23 -11.40
C VAL A 155 -20.89 -1.13 -11.83
N ALA A 156 -20.62 -0.80 -13.10
CA ALA A 156 -19.27 -0.68 -13.63
C ALA A 156 -18.44 0.38 -12.88
N LEU A 157 -19.03 1.54 -12.60
CA LEU A 157 -18.40 2.60 -11.81
C LEU A 157 -18.19 2.20 -10.35
N GLY A 158 -19.15 1.53 -9.73
CA GLY A 158 -19.04 1.03 -8.36
C GLY A 158 -17.92 -0.01 -8.22
N MET A 159 -17.76 -0.84 -9.23
CA MET A 159 -16.65 -1.77 -9.33
C MET A 159 -15.32 -1.06 -9.54
N LEU A 160 -15.26 -0.03 -10.39
CA LEU A 160 -14.07 0.81 -10.58
C LEU A 160 -13.67 1.53 -9.29
N SER A 161 -14.62 2.02 -8.50
CA SER A 161 -14.34 2.67 -7.22
C SER A 161 -13.88 1.68 -6.16
N ALA A 162 -14.55 0.53 -6.04
CA ALA A 162 -14.17 -0.52 -5.09
C ALA A 162 -12.78 -1.07 -5.41
N ALA A 163 -12.46 -1.22 -6.69
CA ALA A 163 -11.15 -1.57 -7.20
C ALA A 163 -10.06 -0.58 -6.73
N ARG A 164 -10.26 0.72 -6.98
CA ARG A 164 -9.30 1.75 -6.59
C ARG A 164 -9.12 1.83 -5.07
N ALA A 165 -10.22 1.78 -4.32
CA ALA A 165 -10.17 1.75 -2.86
C ALA A 165 -9.42 0.53 -2.33
N ALA A 166 -9.58 -0.64 -2.96
CA ALA A 166 -8.82 -1.84 -2.62
C ALA A 166 -7.32 -1.65 -2.86
N ASP A 167 -6.94 -1.06 -4.00
CA ASP A 167 -5.55 -0.80 -4.37
C ASP A 167 -4.90 0.23 -3.41
N GLU A 168 -5.61 1.30 -3.06
CA GLU A 168 -5.15 2.29 -2.07
C GLU A 168 -5.00 1.71 -0.67
N LEU A 169 -5.97 0.92 -0.21
CA LEU A 169 -5.89 0.25 1.08
C LEU A 169 -4.73 -0.77 1.09
N ALA A 170 -4.53 -1.50 -0.01
CA ALA A 170 -3.40 -2.42 -0.16
C ALA A 170 -2.06 -1.68 -0.08
N ALA A 171 -1.93 -0.52 -0.73
CA ALA A 171 -0.72 0.29 -0.67
C ALA A 171 -0.41 0.76 0.77
N ARG A 172 -1.44 1.26 1.49
CA ARG A 172 -1.29 1.68 2.88
C ARG A 172 -0.90 0.55 3.82
N LEU A 173 -1.56 -0.61 3.69
CA LEU A 173 -1.24 -1.79 4.50
C LEU A 173 0.18 -2.30 4.20
N ARG A 174 0.62 -2.24 2.94
CA ARG A 174 1.99 -2.61 2.55
C ARG A 174 3.02 -1.68 3.19
N GLU A 175 2.82 -0.36 3.13
CA GLU A 175 3.72 0.60 3.79
C GLU A 175 3.80 0.38 5.30
N GLN A 176 2.67 0.08 5.95
CA GLN A 176 2.63 -0.23 7.38
C GLN A 176 3.32 -1.56 7.70
N GLY A 177 3.10 -2.61 6.90
CA GLY A 177 3.74 -3.91 7.03
C GLY A 177 5.27 -3.80 6.96
N VAL A 178 5.80 -3.07 5.96
CA VAL A 178 7.25 -2.82 5.83
C VAL A 178 7.83 -2.12 7.05
N ARG A 179 7.16 -1.10 7.58
CA ARG A 179 7.65 -0.39 8.78
C ARG A 179 7.71 -1.32 9.98
N GLN A 180 6.63 -2.05 10.24
CA GLN A 180 6.59 -3.00 11.37
C GLN A 180 7.62 -4.13 11.23
N ALA A 181 7.82 -4.64 10.02
CA ALA A 181 8.83 -5.64 9.70
C ALA A 181 10.24 -5.17 10.08
N VAL A 182 10.59 -3.95 9.66
CA VAL A 182 11.89 -3.33 9.94
C VAL A 182 12.05 -3.08 11.44
N ASP A 183 11.05 -2.50 12.10
CA ASP A 183 11.13 -2.20 13.53
C ASP A 183 11.32 -3.48 14.38
N ARG A 184 10.58 -4.55 14.06
CA ARG A 184 10.75 -5.87 14.72
C ARG A 184 12.14 -6.44 14.45
N ALA A 185 12.60 -6.43 13.20
CA ALA A 185 13.93 -6.90 12.84
C ALA A 185 15.05 -6.16 13.59
N VAL A 186 14.87 -4.85 13.81
CA VAL A 186 15.82 -4.00 14.55
C VAL A 186 15.84 -4.38 16.02
N ALA A 187 14.68 -4.56 16.64
CA ALA A 187 14.57 -4.99 18.02
C ALA A 187 15.20 -6.37 18.24
N ASP A 188 14.89 -7.34 17.37
CA ASP A 188 15.40 -8.71 17.44
C ASP A 188 16.93 -8.78 17.31
N GLU A 189 17.53 -8.07 16.33
CA GLU A 189 18.99 -8.09 16.19
C GLU A 189 19.67 -7.39 17.35
N ARG A 190 19.12 -6.27 17.83
CA ARG A 190 19.68 -5.57 19.00
C ARG A 190 19.71 -6.48 20.23
N ALA A 191 18.61 -7.16 20.51
CA ALA A 191 18.55 -8.12 21.63
C ALA A 191 19.61 -9.23 21.48
N ARG A 192 19.80 -9.75 20.26
CA ARG A 192 20.86 -10.75 19.99
C ARG A 192 22.27 -10.20 20.23
N LEU A 193 22.56 -8.98 19.77
CA LEU A 193 23.87 -8.36 19.95
C LEU A 193 24.14 -8.00 21.42
N ASP A 194 23.14 -7.51 22.15
CA ASP A 194 23.27 -7.21 23.59
C ASP A 194 23.57 -8.49 24.39
N GLN A 195 22.94 -9.61 24.05
CA GLN A 195 23.25 -10.91 24.66
C GLN A 195 24.71 -11.34 24.39
N MET A 196 25.22 -11.13 23.16
CA MET A 196 26.64 -11.42 22.85
C MET A 196 27.62 -10.54 23.64
N ILE A 197 27.33 -9.25 23.84
CA ILE A 197 28.21 -8.39 24.68
C ILE A 197 28.31 -8.97 26.09
N HIS A 198 27.16 -9.35 26.65
CA HIS A 198 27.08 -9.89 27.99
C HIS A 198 27.89 -11.19 28.13
N ASP A 199 27.74 -12.11 27.18
CA ASP A 199 28.33 -13.44 27.31
C ASP A 199 29.82 -13.45 26.97
N ASP A 200 30.27 -12.71 25.94
CA ASP A 200 31.63 -12.86 25.39
C ASP A 200 32.63 -11.79 25.85
N VAL A 201 32.20 -10.55 26.06
CA VAL A 201 33.10 -9.42 26.36
C VAL A 201 33.10 -9.13 27.85
N MET A 202 31.91 -9.01 28.43
CA MET A 202 31.72 -8.68 29.84
C MET A 202 32.21 -9.79 30.75
N THR A 203 31.98 -11.05 30.39
CA THR A 203 32.52 -12.22 31.10
C THR A 203 34.05 -12.19 31.13
N THR A 204 34.69 -11.90 30.00
CA THR A 204 36.15 -11.82 29.88
C THR A 204 36.74 -10.67 30.70
N LEU A 205 36.13 -9.47 30.66
CA LEU A 205 36.55 -8.33 31.47
C LEU A 205 36.35 -8.57 32.97
N THR A 206 35.25 -9.23 33.35
CA THR A 206 34.97 -9.60 34.74
C THR A 206 35.97 -10.63 35.26
N ALA A 207 36.30 -11.64 34.45
CA ALA A 207 37.30 -12.65 34.77
C ALA A 207 38.69 -12.02 34.97
N ALA A 208 39.06 -11.08 34.10
CA ALA A 208 40.30 -10.31 34.24
C ALA A 208 40.33 -9.47 35.52
N GLY A 209 39.18 -8.89 35.89
CA GLY A 209 39.03 -8.06 37.08
C GLY A 209 39.16 -8.81 38.41
N ARG A 210 38.74 -10.08 38.46
CA ARG A 210 38.56 -10.84 39.71
C ARG A 210 39.53 -12.01 39.91
N GLY A 211 40.20 -12.49 38.87
CA GLY A 211 41.18 -13.57 38.99
C GLY A 211 42.43 -13.11 39.73
N THR A 212 42.85 -13.82 40.78
CA THR A 212 44.04 -13.49 41.59
C THR A 212 45.09 -14.60 41.62
N ASP A 213 44.80 -15.76 41.01
CA ASP A 213 45.67 -16.92 40.98
C ASP A 213 46.20 -17.19 39.56
N ALA A 214 47.38 -17.80 39.47
CA ALA A 214 48.08 -18.00 38.20
C ALA A 214 47.28 -18.83 37.16
N ALA A 215 46.34 -19.68 37.62
CA ALA A 215 45.47 -20.45 36.75
C ALA A 215 44.36 -19.57 36.13
N THR A 216 43.75 -18.65 36.89
CA THR A 216 42.74 -17.72 36.35
C THR A 216 43.35 -16.64 35.46
N GLU A 217 44.59 -16.24 35.69
CA GLU A 217 45.30 -15.27 34.83
C GLU A 217 45.63 -15.87 33.45
N GLN A 218 46.06 -17.13 33.40
CA GLN A 218 46.25 -17.84 32.13
C GLN A 218 44.93 -18.11 31.39
N ALA A 219 43.84 -18.37 32.12
CA ALA A 219 42.52 -18.54 31.54
C ALA A 219 42.00 -17.21 30.95
N THR A 220 42.22 -16.09 31.66
CA THR A 220 41.85 -14.74 31.22
C THR A 220 42.55 -14.33 29.93
N ALA A 221 43.85 -14.55 29.82
CA ALA A 221 44.60 -14.23 28.58
C ALA A 221 44.15 -15.08 27.38
N ARG A 222 43.61 -16.29 27.64
CA ARG A 222 43.05 -17.18 26.62
C ARG A 222 41.67 -16.70 26.17
N LEU A 223 40.79 -16.43 27.13
CA LEU A 223 39.48 -15.81 26.92
C LEU A 223 39.59 -14.48 26.16
N ALA A 224 40.53 -13.60 26.53
CA ALA A 224 40.77 -12.34 25.82
C ALA A 224 41.14 -12.53 24.35
N ARG A 225 41.95 -13.56 24.02
CA ARG A 225 42.30 -13.91 22.63
C ARG A 225 41.10 -14.46 21.86
N GLU A 226 40.28 -15.30 22.49
CA GLU A 226 39.05 -15.85 21.90
C GLU A 226 38.02 -14.75 21.64
N THR A 227 37.76 -13.89 22.62
CA THR A 227 36.87 -12.72 22.47
C THR A 227 37.35 -11.80 21.34
N LEU A 228 38.67 -11.52 21.25
CA LEU A 228 39.24 -10.73 20.15
C LEU A 228 39.02 -11.38 18.79
N ALA A 229 39.28 -12.69 18.67
CA ALA A 229 39.06 -13.44 17.43
C ALA A 229 37.59 -13.45 17.01
N THR A 230 36.66 -13.57 17.96
CA THR A 230 35.21 -13.48 17.71
C THR A 230 34.81 -12.09 17.22
N ILE A 231 35.30 -11.02 17.86
CA ILE A 231 35.05 -9.63 17.43
C ILE A 231 35.59 -9.39 16.01
N ASP A 232 36.79 -9.92 15.72
CA ASP A 232 37.40 -9.76 14.42
C ASP A 232 36.68 -10.56 13.34
N ALA A 233 36.32 -11.82 13.61
CA ALA A 233 35.52 -12.64 12.70
C ALA A 233 34.13 -12.06 12.41
N LEU A 234 33.49 -11.42 13.39
CA LEU A 234 32.22 -10.70 13.19
C LEU A 234 32.40 -9.43 12.34
N GLY A 235 33.57 -8.80 12.40
CA GLY A 235 33.96 -7.69 11.52
C GLY A 235 34.21 -8.14 10.09
N ASP A 236 34.91 -9.25 9.91
CA ASP A 236 35.27 -9.81 8.61
C ASP A 236 34.05 -10.44 7.90
N ALA A 237 33.09 -10.98 8.66
CA ALA A 237 31.79 -11.41 8.11
C ALA A 237 30.99 -10.23 7.49
N GLY A 238 31.27 -8.99 7.88
CA GLY A 238 30.72 -7.77 7.25
C GLY A 238 31.30 -7.46 5.87
N GLU A 239 32.46 -8.01 5.53
CA GLU A 239 33.14 -7.77 4.24
C GLU A 239 32.44 -8.45 3.05
N THR A 240 31.58 -9.44 3.30
CA THR A 240 30.95 -10.27 2.25
C THR A 240 29.58 -9.78 1.75
N GLY A 241 28.95 -8.78 2.38
CA GLY A 241 27.55 -8.42 2.12
C GLY A 241 27.33 -7.06 1.44
N ALA A 242 27.00 -7.04 0.14
CA ALA A 242 26.63 -5.79 -0.54
C ALA A 242 25.29 -5.20 -0.01
N LEU A 243 25.25 -3.89 0.25
CA LEU A 243 24.13 -3.09 0.77
C LEU A 243 23.40 -2.36 -0.35
N SER A 244 22.06 -2.24 -0.30
CA SER A 244 21.36 -1.41 -1.29
C SER A 244 21.55 0.08 -1.00
N VAL A 245 21.55 0.91 -2.03
CA VAL A 245 21.71 2.37 -1.91
C VAL A 245 20.64 3.00 -1.01
N SER A 246 19.38 2.60 -1.20
CA SER A 246 18.26 3.05 -0.37
C SER A 246 18.47 2.77 1.12
N VAL A 247 19.04 1.62 1.44
CA VAL A 247 19.36 1.31 2.84
C VAL A 247 20.56 2.12 3.29
N LEU A 248 21.64 2.18 2.51
CA LEU A 248 22.83 2.94 2.88
C LEU A 248 22.51 4.41 3.20
N ALA A 249 21.62 5.04 2.43
CA ALA A 249 21.10 6.38 2.71
C ALA A 249 20.41 6.47 4.08
N ASN A 250 19.49 5.54 4.37
CA ASN A 250 18.76 5.48 5.65
C ASN A 250 19.71 5.26 6.84
N LEU A 251 20.71 4.39 6.70
CA LEU A 251 21.69 4.14 7.74
C LEU A 251 22.58 5.34 8.01
N THR A 252 22.96 6.05 6.95
CA THR A 252 23.74 7.27 7.08
C THR A 252 22.93 8.32 7.82
N GLU A 253 21.64 8.48 7.49
CA GLU A 253 20.73 9.36 8.23
C GLU A 253 20.65 8.98 9.72
N GLN A 254 20.39 7.71 10.02
CA GLN A 254 20.30 7.22 11.41
C GLN A 254 21.60 7.47 12.17
N THR A 255 22.74 7.27 11.52
CA THR A 255 24.05 7.47 12.12
C THR A 255 24.31 8.95 12.42
N VAL A 256 23.95 9.84 11.50
CA VAL A 256 24.07 11.30 11.67
C VAL A 256 23.18 11.77 12.82
N ARG A 257 21.90 11.38 12.81
CA ARG A 257 20.92 11.81 13.83
C ARG A 257 21.24 11.30 15.23
N ARG A 258 21.95 10.18 15.36
CA ARG A 258 22.42 9.67 16.66
C ARG A 258 23.50 10.54 17.28
N VAL A 259 24.40 11.09 16.46
CA VAL A 259 25.47 11.98 16.94
C VAL A 259 24.89 13.33 17.37
N SER A 260 23.99 13.90 16.57
CA SER A 260 23.20 15.05 16.99
C SER A 260 21.90 15.16 16.17
N PRO A 261 20.74 15.32 16.82
CA PRO A 261 19.46 15.49 16.14
C PRO A 261 19.32 16.84 15.41
N ASP A 262 20.16 17.82 15.75
CA ASP A 262 20.10 19.20 15.20
C ASP A 262 20.87 19.34 13.87
N VAL A 263 21.51 18.28 13.38
CA VAL A 263 22.20 18.27 12.10
C VAL A 263 21.19 18.24 10.96
N GLY A 264 21.31 19.20 10.03
CA GLY A 264 20.49 19.23 8.82
C GLY A 264 20.76 17.99 7.96
N TRP A 265 19.71 17.31 7.51
CA TRP A 265 19.84 16.11 6.68
C TRP A 265 19.08 16.26 5.37
N THR A 266 19.75 15.96 4.26
CA THR A 266 19.15 15.91 2.92
C THR A 266 19.58 14.63 2.20
N SER A 267 18.63 13.91 1.60
CA SER A 267 18.93 12.73 0.80
C SER A 267 18.26 12.83 -0.57
N ASP A 268 19.06 12.64 -1.63
CA ASP A 268 18.59 12.60 -3.01
C ASP A 268 19.06 11.28 -3.66
N VAL A 269 18.13 10.35 -3.83
CA VAL A 269 18.43 9.01 -4.37
C VAL A 269 17.54 8.78 -5.57
N ASP A 270 18.16 8.61 -6.75
CA ASP A 270 17.46 8.26 -7.97
C ASP A 270 16.67 6.94 -7.76
N PRO A 271 15.36 6.90 -8.10
CA PRO A 271 14.56 5.68 -8.01
C PRO A 271 15.17 4.46 -8.71
N THR A 272 15.95 4.69 -9.79
CA THR A 272 16.65 3.64 -10.54
C THR A 272 17.93 3.17 -9.87
N ALA A 273 18.51 3.99 -8.99
CA ALA A 273 19.70 3.68 -8.20
C ALA A 273 19.35 3.04 -6.84
N ALA A 274 18.16 3.31 -6.31
CA ALA A 274 17.72 2.90 -4.97
C ALA A 274 17.87 1.39 -4.68
N SER A 275 17.66 0.53 -5.67
CA SER A 275 17.78 -0.93 -5.55
C SER A 275 19.16 -1.49 -5.88
N LEU A 276 20.07 -0.68 -6.41
CA LEU A 276 21.43 -1.09 -6.74
C LEU A 276 22.25 -1.28 -5.47
N ARG A 277 23.32 -2.09 -5.56
CA ARG A 277 24.11 -2.49 -4.39
C ARG A 277 25.52 -1.91 -4.40
N VAL A 278 25.95 -1.44 -3.24
CA VAL A 278 27.30 -1.01 -2.89
C VAL A 278 27.99 -2.14 -2.12
N PRO A 279 29.28 -2.44 -2.38
CA PRO A 279 30.03 -3.43 -1.61
C PRO A 279 30.04 -3.13 -0.10
N GLY A 280 29.99 -4.18 0.73
CA GLY A 280 29.98 -4.07 2.19
C GLY A 280 31.12 -3.20 2.76
N PRO A 281 32.38 -3.42 2.36
CA PRO A 281 33.52 -2.62 2.83
C PRO A 281 33.39 -1.13 2.52
N VAL A 282 32.91 -0.80 1.32
CA VAL A 282 32.67 0.58 0.86
C VAL A 282 31.58 1.23 1.71
N ALA A 283 30.47 0.53 1.91
CA ALA A 283 29.35 1.03 2.69
C ALA A 283 29.71 1.23 4.17
N GLN A 284 30.47 0.31 4.77
CA GLN A 284 30.95 0.42 6.14
C GLN A 284 31.93 1.59 6.32
N ALA A 285 32.88 1.75 5.39
CA ALA A 285 33.80 2.88 5.40
C ALA A 285 33.06 4.21 5.26
N LEU A 286 32.02 4.28 4.41
CA LEU A 286 31.21 5.47 4.22
C LEU A 286 30.46 5.85 5.50
N LEU A 287 29.79 4.89 6.15
CA LEU A 287 29.07 5.11 7.41
C LEU A 287 30.01 5.55 8.53
N SER A 288 31.16 4.87 8.66
CA SER A 288 32.13 5.13 9.72
C SER A 288 32.77 6.53 9.56
N ALA A 289 33.18 6.87 8.34
CA ALA A 289 33.76 8.17 8.03
C ALA A 289 32.74 9.31 8.13
N SER A 290 31.47 9.07 7.76
CA SER A 290 30.39 10.06 7.94
C SER A 290 30.11 10.32 9.42
N ARG A 291 30.03 9.27 10.25
CA ARG A 291 29.87 9.40 11.72
C ARG A 291 30.99 10.22 12.34
N GLU A 292 32.23 9.92 11.96
CA GLU A 292 33.43 10.61 12.42
C GLU A 292 33.43 12.09 12.02
N ALA A 293 33.10 12.38 10.75
CA ALA A 293 33.02 13.74 10.25
C ALA A 293 31.96 14.58 11.00
N VAL A 294 30.76 14.03 11.22
CA VAL A 294 29.71 14.71 12.00
C VAL A 294 30.15 14.94 13.43
N ARG A 295 30.76 13.94 14.07
CA ARG A 295 31.24 14.07 15.46
C ARG A 295 32.29 15.17 15.59
N ASN A 296 33.23 15.26 14.65
CA ASN A 296 34.23 16.32 14.63
C ASN A 296 33.62 17.69 14.38
N ALA A 297 32.64 17.80 13.48
CA ALA A 297 31.92 19.03 13.23
C ALA A 297 31.21 19.50 14.51
N VAL A 298 30.39 18.65 15.14
CA VAL A 298 29.62 19.02 16.35
C VAL A 298 30.55 19.38 17.51
N ARG A 299 31.60 18.59 17.75
CA ARG A 299 32.45 18.74 18.95
C ARG A 299 33.51 19.83 18.84
N HIS A 300 34.04 20.05 17.64
CA HIS A 300 35.26 20.86 17.47
C HIS A 300 35.07 22.12 16.61
N SER A 301 34.07 22.17 15.73
CA SER A 301 33.94 23.30 14.79
C SER A 301 33.48 24.60 15.46
N GLY A 302 32.65 24.53 16.50
CA GLY A 302 31.94 25.70 17.03
C GLY A 302 30.94 26.30 16.02
N ALA A 303 30.51 25.50 15.03
CA ALA A 303 29.57 25.88 13.98
C ALA A 303 28.17 26.20 14.55
N ARG A 304 27.47 27.11 13.88
CA ARG A 304 26.03 27.35 14.12
C ARG A 304 25.18 26.35 13.36
N ARG A 305 25.72 25.82 12.26
CA ARG A 305 25.03 24.89 11.38
C ARG A 305 25.98 23.80 10.89
N VAL A 306 25.51 22.56 11.02
CA VAL A 306 26.13 21.37 10.42
C VAL A 306 25.07 20.72 9.53
N ASP A 307 25.41 20.49 8.27
CA ASP A 307 24.56 19.80 7.31
C ASP A 307 25.26 18.53 6.81
N ALA A 308 24.50 17.44 6.67
CA ALA A 308 24.93 16.21 6.06
C ALA A 308 24.01 15.86 4.88
N SER A 309 24.61 15.44 3.77
CA SER A 309 23.87 15.01 2.58
C SER A 309 24.33 13.64 2.07
N PHE A 310 23.38 12.94 1.46
CA PHE A 310 23.62 11.66 0.77
C PHE A 310 22.95 11.67 -0.59
N GLU A 311 23.75 11.49 -1.63
CA GLU A 311 23.33 11.50 -3.02
C GLU A 311 23.70 10.17 -3.68
N ALA A 312 22.80 9.63 -4.49
CA ALA A 312 23.11 8.47 -5.31
C ALA A 312 22.36 8.49 -6.64
N GLU A 313 23.12 8.33 -7.72
CA GLU A 313 22.64 8.39 -9.09
C GLU A 313 23.24 7.26 -9.93
N ARG A 314 22.52 6.89 -10.99
CA ARG A 314 23.00 5.90 -11.96
C ARG A 314 23.53 6.61 -13.19
N GLU A 315 24.84 6.58 -13.39
CA GLU A 315 25.50 7.09 -14.59
C GLU A 315 25.78 5.93 -15.55
N GLY A 316 24.81 5.63 -16.42
CA GLY A 316 24.92 4.54 -17.39
C GLY A 316 24.94 3.15 -16.74
N GLU A 317 26.07 2.44 -16.85
CA GLU A 317 26.28 1.13 -16.22
C GLU A 317 26.87 1.22 -14.81
N GLU A 318 27.27 2.41 -14.37
CA GLU A 318 27.87 2.63 -13.06
C GLU A 318 26.88 3.28 -12.08
N LEU A 319 27.00 2.87 -10.82
CA LEU A 319 26.35 3.50 -9.69
C LEU A 319 27.35 4.48 -9.07
N VAL A 320 26.95 5.74 -8.88
CA VAL A 320 27.75 6.77 -8.20
C VAL A 320 27.06 7.12 -6.87
N VAL A 321 27.83 7.09 -5.79
CA VAL A 321 27.36 7.43 -4.43
C VAL A 321 28.24 8.54 -3.86
N ARG A 322 27.62 9.58 -3.30
CA ARG A 322 28.30 10.70 -2.65
C ARG A 322 27.70 10.95 -1.28
N ALA A 323 28.55 11.06 -0.26
CA ALA A 323 28.16 11.50 1.07
C ALA A 323 28.98 12.75 1.45
N ARG A 324 28.33 13.76 2.03
CA ARG A 324 28.96 15.02 2.39
C ARG A 324 28.55 15.45 3.79
N VAL A 325 29.51 15.98 4.54
CA VAL A 325 29.28 16.67 5.82
C VAL A 325 29.93 18.04 5.72
N ALA A 326 29.18 19.10 6.01
CA ALA A 326 29.63 20.47 5.95
C ALA A 326 29.25 21.23 7.22
N ASP A 327 30.18 21.99 7.78
CA ASP A 327 29.96 22.91 8.89
C ASP A 327 30.38 24.33 8.53
N ASP A 328 29.75 25.32 9.17
CA ASP A 328 30.06 26.75 9.04
C ASP A 328 30.98 27.27 10.16
N GLY A 329 31.73 26.37 10.81
CA GLY A 329 32.49 26.68 12.01
C GLY A 329 33.83 27.35 11.76
N ARG A 330 34.70 27.30 12.77
CA ARG A 330 35.98 28.01 12.77
C ARG A 330 36.97 27.56 11.69
N GLY A 331 36.78 26.36 11.13
CA GLY A 331 37.72 25.73 10.19
C GLY A 331 39.15 25.60 10.78
N PHE A 332 40.07 25.06 9.99
CA PHE A 332 41.48 24.98 10.36
C PHE A 332 42.39 24.90 9.13
N ARG A 333 43.66 25.30 9.27
CA ARG A 333 44.69 25.09 8.26
C ARG A 333 45.37 23.72 8.44
N PRO A 334 45.40 22.86 7.41
CA PRO A 334 46.03 21.55 7.50
C PRO A 334 47.50 21.60 7.94
N ASP A 335 48.23 22.64 7.53
CA ASP A 335 49.69 22.75 7.67
C ASP A 335 50.15 23.31 9.03
N HIS A 336 49.24 23.61 9.95
CA HIS A 336 49.55 24.23 11.26
C HIS A 336 49.16 23.34 12.45
N LEU A 337 48.85 22.06 12.20
CA LEU A 337 48.50 21.12 13.26
C LEU A 337 49.75 20.43 13.85
N PRO A 338 49.82 20.22 15.18
CA PRO A 338 50.92 19.50 15.80
C PRO A 338 50.99 18.02 15.33
N GLY A 339 52.20 17.46 15.25
CA GLY A 339 52.48 16.17 14.61
C GLY A 339 51.76 14.94 15.22
N ASP A 340 51.34 15.02 16.48
CA ASP A 340 50.57 13.98 17.19
C ASP A 340 49.10 13.88 16.71
N ARG A 341 48.50 14.99 16.25
CA ARG A 341 47.11 15.05 15.74
C ARG A 341 46.99 14.82 14.24
N LEU A 342 48.10 14.86 13.51
CA LEU A 342 48.18 14.48 12.10
C LEU A 342 47.84 12.99 11.88
N GLY A 343 48.25 12.12 12.81
CA GLY A 343 48.08 10.66 12.70
C GLY A 343 46.62 10.20 12.57
N VAL A 344 45.70 10.82 13.33
CA VAL A 344 44.26 10.43 13.32
C VAL A 344 43.56 10.84 12.02
N ARG A 345 43.90 12.01 11.46
CA ARG A 345 43.33 12.51 10.18
C ARG A 345 43.88 11.77 8.95
N VAL A 346 45.18 11.47 8.95
CA VAL A 346 45.81 10.66 7.91
C VAL A 346 45.20 9.26 7.93
N SER A 347 44.99 8.68 9.12
CA SER A 347 44.33 7.38 9.29
C SER A 347 42.89 7.34 8.73
N MET A 348 42.07 8.37 8.94
CA MET A 348 40.69 8.39 8.40
C MET A 348 40.65 8.51 6.87
N LEU A 349 41.50 9.36 6.29
CA LEU A 349 41.59 9.54 4.84
C LEU A 349 42.19 8.30 4.16
N GLU A 350 43.22 7.70 4.75
CA GLU A 350 43.84 6.48 4.23
C GLU A 350 42.92 5.27 4.37
N ALA A 351 42.24 5.08 5.50
CA ALA A 351 41.26 4.01 5.68
C ALA A 351 40.11 4.11 4.68
N SER A 352 39.65 5.34 4.38
CA SER A 352 38.62 5.57 3.35
C SER A 352 39.12 5.20 1.95
N ARG A 353 40.37 5.56 1.60
CA ARG A 353 40.98 5.19 0.31
C ARG A 353 41.22 3.70 0.18
N GLN A 354 41.66 3.03 1.24
CA GLN A 354 41.85 1.57 1.27
C GLN A 354 40.53 0.82 1.04
N ALA A 355 39.41 1.39 1.49
CA ALA A 355 38.06 0.85 1.23
C ALA A 355 37.50 1.21 -0.17
N GLY A 356 38.28 1.88 -1.03
CA GLY A 356 37.86 2.26 -2.38
C GLY A 356 37.03 3.54 -2.48
N LEU A 357 36.94 4.33 -1.40
CA LEU A 357 36.31 5.65 -1.43
C LEU A 357 37.29 6.71 -1.95
N SER A 358 36.73 7.79 -2.50
CA SER A 358 37.42 9.01 -2.89
C SER A 358 37.16 10.13 -1.87
N PRO A 359 37.85 10.15 -0.72
CA PRO A 359 37.65 11.19 0.28
C PRO A 359 38.29 12.51 -0.16
N ARG A 360 37.57 13.62 0.07
CA ARG A 360 38.09 14.99 -0.07
C ARG A 360 37.73 15.78 1.17
N LEU A 361 38.68 16.59 1.64
CA LEU A 361 38.51 17.46 2.79
C LEU A 361 38.89 18.88 2.36
N ALA A 362 37.94 19.79 2.43
CA ALA A 362 38.12 21.21 2.18
C ALA A 362 37.87 21.97 3.48
N THR A 363 38.86 22.71 3.96
CA THR A 363 38.78 23.47 5.22
C THR A 363 39.53 24.78 5.04
N GLN A 364 38.97 25.86 5.57
CA GLN A 364 39.63 27.16 5.62
C GLN A 364 39.26 27.85 6.94
N GLU A 365 40.25 28.42 7.63
CA GLU A 365 40.01 29.20 8.85
C GLU A 365 38.96 30.28 8.61
N GLY A 366 37.96 30.33 9.50
CA GLY A 366 36.83 31.25 9.46
C GLY A 366 35.75 30.95 8.42
N ARG A 367 35.86 29.86 7.63
CA ARG A 367 34.88 29.48 6.60
C ARG A 367 34.34 28.05 6.73
N GLY A 368 34.61 27.38 7.84
CA GLY A 368 34.12 26.03 8.11
C GLY A 368 34.91 24.90 7.46
N THR A 369 34.39 23.69 7.60
CA THR A 369 34.96 22.45 7.05
C THR A 369 33.93 21.68 6.25
N THR A 370 34.32 21.19 5.07
CA THR A 370 33.54 20.26 4.24
C THR A 370 34.33 18.98 4.04
N PHE A 371 33.74 17.86 4.42
CA PHE A 371 34.23 16.52 4.15
C PHE A 371 33.29 15.81 3.18
N SER A 372 33.83 15.24 2.10
CA SER A 372 33.06 14.53 1.09
C SER A 372 33.68 13.18 0.75
N LEU A 373 32.85 12.17 0.60
CA LEU A 373 33.19 10.81 0.23
C LEU A 373 32.48 10.48 -1.08
N GLY A 374 33.21 9.96 -2.07
CA GLY A 374 32.65 9.48 -3.33
C GLY A 374 32.99 8.01 -3.58
N TRP A 375 32.09 7.29 -4.23
CA TRP A 375 32.33 5.94 -4.73
C TRP A 375 31.62 5.73 -6.08
N SER A 376 32.23 4.96 -6.98
CA SER A 376 31.60 4.49 -8.21
C SER A 376 31.86 3.00 -8.48
N GLY A 377 30.90 2.29 -9.08
CA GLY A 377 31.08 0.89 -9.47
C GLY A 377 29.89 0.22 -10.17
N ARG A 378 30.11 -0.97 -10.75
CA ARG A 378 29.10 -1.74 -11.48
C ARG A 378 28.19 -2.57 -10.55
N PRO A 379 26.85 -2.45 -10.62
CA PRO A 379 25.94 -3.13 -9.71
C PRO A 379 25.62 -4.58 -10.12
N ARG A 380 25.49 -5.49 -9.13
CA ARG A 380 24.94 -6.85 -9.32
C ARG A 380 23.43 -6.87 -9.01
N VAL A 381 22.61 -7.33 -9.97
CA VAL A 381 21.14 -7.50 -9.85
C VAL A 381 20.83 -8.95 -9.48
N LEU A 382 19.80 -9.19 -8.66
CA LEU A 382 19.32 -10.53 -8.30
C LEU A 382 17.93 -10.77 -8.92
N ASP A 383 17.80 -11.85 -9.69
CA ASP A 383 16.57 -12.35 -10.29
C ASP A 383 15.61 -12.94 -9.24
N ARG A 384 14.31 -12.72 -9.45
CA ARG A 384 13.21 -13.22 -8.59
C ARG A 384 12.91 -14.70 -8.88
N LEU A 385 12.84 -15.51 -7.83
CA LEU A 385 12.18 -16.82 -7.82
C LEU A 385 10.75 -16.65 -7.31
N VAL A 386 9.77 -17.23 -8.02
CA VAL A 386 8.36 -17.34 -7.60
C VAL A 386 8.05 -18.83 -7.42
N PRO A 387 7.76 -19.32 -6.20
CA PRO A 387 7.09 -20.60 -6.00
C PRO A 387 5.57 -20.44 -6.03
N GLU A 388 4.88 -21.51 -6.39
CA GLU A 388 3.44 -21.61 -6.59
C GLU A 388 2.77 -22.29 -5.36
N LEU A 389 1.46 -22.05 -5.16
CA LEU A 389 0.49 -22.70 -4.21
C LEU A 389 0.29 -21.95 -2.85
N GLU A 390 -0.86 -21.85 -2.15
CA GLU A 390 -2.14 -22.58 -2.02
C GLU A 390 -3.34 -21.64 -1.71
N GLN A 391 -4.59 -22.13 -1.85
CA GLN A 391 -5.83 -21.34 -1.97
C GLN A 391 -6.54 -21.00 -0.63
N GLY A 392 -6.76 -19.72 -0.35
CA GLY A 392 -7.66 -19.23 0.71
C GLY A 392 -8.74 -18.24 0.19
N GLU A 393 -9.95 -18.25 0.78
CA GLU A 393 -11.07 -17.41 0.33
C GLU A 393 -10.82 -15.91 0.55
N PRO A 394 -11.08 -15.02 -0.42
CA PRO A 394 -10.79 -13.60 -0.30
C PRO A 394 -11.92 -12.78 0.33
N LEU A 395 -11.54 -11.88 1.24
CA LEU A 395 -12.37 -10.77 1.70
C LEU A 395 -12.33 -9.63 0.67
N LEU A 396 -13.48 -9.34 0.04
CA LEU A 396 -13.65 -8.17 -0.82
C LEU A 396 -13.69 -6.87 0.01
N PRO A 397 -13.26 -5.71 -0.55
CA PRO A 397 -13.36 -4.41 0.11
C PRO A 397 -14.80 -4.05 0.43
N ALA A 398 -15.00 -3.46 1.61
CA ALA A 398 -16.27 -3.32 2.31
C ALA A 398 -17.28 -2.30 1.73
N GLU A 399 -17.00 -1.60 0.63
CA GLU A 399 -17.91 -0.54 0.15
C GLU A 399 -18.26 -0.66 -1.34
N PHE A 400 -19.03 -1.69 -1.67
CA PHE A 400 -19.89 -1.63 -2.86
C PHE A 400 -20.89 -0.47 -2.66
N PRO A 401 -21.13 0.42 -3.65
CA PRO A 401 -22.06 1.55 -3.50
C PRO A 401 -23.52 1.08 -3.54
N ALA A 402 -23.90 0.24 -2.58
CA ALA A 402 -25.17 -0.45 -2.50
C ALA A 402 -26.36 0.52 -2.52
N ARG A 403 -26.21 1.71 -1.95
CA ARG A 403 -27.25 2.76 -1.98
C ARG A 403 -27.52 3.26 -3.40
N ARG A 404 -26.48 3.57 -4.18
CA ARG A 404 -26.62 4.05 -5.57
C ARG A 404 -27.15 2.95 -6.47
N PHE A 405 -26.62 1.73 -6.34
CA PHE A 405 -27.11 0.57 -7.06
C PHE A 405 -28.60 0.32 -6.78
N SER A 406 -29.00 0.28 -5.50
CA SER A 406 -30.41 0.07 -5.12
C SER A 406 -31.32 1.18 -5.64
N ALA A 407 -30.90 2.44 -5.55
CA ALA A 407 -31.69 3.57 -6.04
C ALA A 407 -31.93 3.50 -7.55
N VAL A 408 -30.91 3.15 -8.33
CA VAL A 408 -31.01 3.08 -9.80
C VAL A 408 -31.81 1.85 -10.24
N THR A 409 -31.67 0.72 -9.55
CA THR A 409 -32.52 -0.48 -9.78
C THR A 409 -33.98 -0.21 -9.44
N LEU A 410 -34.27 0.53 -8.36
CA LEU A 410 -35.63 0.94 -8.01
C LEU A 410 -36.21 1.93 -9.02
N LEU A 411 -35.41 2.91 -9.48
CA LEU A 411 -35.82 3.83 -10.55
C LEU A 411 -36.16 3.06 -11.82
N ALA A 412 -35.30 2.12 -12.23
CA ALA A 412 -35.54 1.25 -13.37
C ALA A 412 -36.84 0.44 -13.21
N LEU A 413 -37.10 -0.12 -12.03
CA LEU A 413 -38.35 -0.80 -11.73
C LEU A 413 -39.56 0.14 -11.91
N VAL A 414 -39.53 1.34 -11.32
CA VAL A 414 -40.63 2.31 -11.42
C VAL A 414 -40.89 2.70 -12.88
N VAL A 415 -39.85 2.98 -13.64
CA VAL A 415 -39.96 3.30 -15.08
C VAL A 415 -40.62 2.14 -15.83
N ASN A 416 -40.20 0.90 -15.59
CA ASN A 416 -40.75 -0.27 -16.29
C ASN A 416 -42.19 -0.59 -15.88
N LEU A 417 -42.56 -0.37 -14.61
CA LEU A 417 -43.94 -0.50 -14.16
C LEU A 417 -44.85 0.59 -14.75
N ALA A 418 -44.35 1.82 -14.88
CA ALA A 418 -45.09 2.90 -15.54
C ALA A 418 -45.34 2.57 -17.01
N ILE A 419 -44.35 1.99 -17.69
CA ILE A 419 -44.51 1.54 -19.08
C ILE A 419 -45.53 0.40 -19.16
N ALA A 420 -45.45 -0.59 -18.27
CA ALA A 420 -46.41 -1.69 -18.19
C ALA A 420 -47.87 -1.20 -18.04
N ALA A 421 -48.07 -0.20 -17.18
CA ALA A 421 -49.38 0.41 -16.98
C ALA A 421 -49.84 1.20 -18.21
N ALA A 422 -48.94 1.96 -18.84
CA ALA A 422 -49.24 2.75 -20.03
C ALA A 422 -49.56 1.89 -21.26
N THR A 423 -49.01 0.67 -21.34
CA THR A 423 -49.28 -0.29 -22.43
C THR A 423 -50.30 -1.37 -22.03
N ALA A 424 -51.00 -1.23 -20.90
CA ALA A 424 -51.90 -2.24 -20.36
C ALA A 424 -52.99 -2.71 -21.35
N SER A 425 -53.47 -1.81 -22.20
CA SER A 425 -54.49 -2.09 -23.23
C SER A 425 -54.02 -3.02 -24.36
N THR A 426 -52.71 -3.20 -24.51
CA THR A 426 -52.13 -4.07 -25.55
C THR A 426 -52.04 -5.55 -25.13
N TYR A 427 -52.27 -5.85 -23.84
CA TYR A 427 -52.20 -7.18 -23.28
C TYR A 427 -53.57 -7.89 -23.30
N ARG A 428 -53.55 -9.22 -23.47
CA ARG A 428 -54.77 -10.05 -23.49
C ARG A 428 -55.48 -10.12 -22.15
N SER A 429 -54.73 -10.10 -21.05
CA SER A 429 -55.27 -10.20 -19.69
C SER A 429 -54.62 -9.17 -18.76
N THR A 430 -55.41 -8.16 -18.37
CA THR A 430 -54.97 -7.14 -17.40
C THR A 430 -54.77 -7.73 -16.00
N GLY A 431 -55.56 -8.74 -15.60
CA GLY A 431 -55.38 -9.41 -14.32
C GLY A 431 -54.04 -10.13 -14.23
N ALA A 432 -53.66 -10.88 -15.27
CA ALA A 432 -52.36 -11.55 -15.34
C ALA A 432 -51.18 -10.55 -15.42
N LEU A 433 -51.38 -9.39 -16.07
CA LEU A 433 -50.41 -8.29 -16.08
C LEU A 433 -50.17 -7.74 -14.67
N VAL A 434 -51.23 -7.45 -13.91
CA VAL A 434 -51.13 -6.91 -12.54
C VAL A 434 -50.45 -7.92 -11.60
N VAL A 435 -50.79 -9.21 -11.70
CA VAL A 435 -50.12 -10.27 -10.92
C VAL A 435 -48.62 -10.30 -11.22
N ALA A 436 -48.23 -10.21 -12.50
CA ALA A 436 -46.82 -10.15 -12.89
C ALA A 436 -46.11 -8.90 -12.31
N MET A 437 -46.76 -7.73 -12.33
CA MET A 437 -46.22 -6.50 -11.75
C MET A 437 -45.97 -6.62 -10.24
N VAL A 438 -46.91 -7.23 -9.50
CA VAL A 438 -46.79 -7.45 -8.06
C VAL A 438 -45.64 -8.42 -7.76
N LEU A 439 -45.57 -9.56 -8.47
CA LEU A 439 -44.51 -10.56 -8.27
C LEU A 439 -43.13 -10.01 -8.63
N GLY A 440 -42.99 -9.30 -9.75
CA GLY A 440 -41.73 -8.68 -10.15
C GLY A 440 -41.26 -7.60 -9.18
N THR A 441 -42.18 -6.82 -8.64
CA THR A 441 -41.90 -5.82 -7.59
C THR A 441 -41.44 -6.50 -6.31
N ALA A 442 -42.14 -7.56 -5.87
CA ALA A 442 -41.78 -8.33 -4.68
C ALA A 442 -40.38 -8.96 -4.83
N ALA A 443 -40.08 -9.56 -5.98
CA ALA A 443 -38.76 -10.11 -6.29
C ALA A 443 -37.65 -9.05 -6.18
N THR A 444 -37.88 -7.86 -6.74
CA THR A 444 -36.93 -6.75 -6.73
C THR A 444 -36.69 -6.21 -5.32
N LEU A 445 -37.75 -6.01 -4.54
CA LEU A 445 -37.63 -5.53 -3.16
C LEU A 445 -36.94 -6.56 -2.26
N LEU A 446 -37.23 -7.85 -2.45
CA LEU A 446 -36.64 -8.93 -1.68
C LEU A 446 -35.14 -9.07 -1.97
N VAL A 447 -34.72 -8.99 -3.24
CA VAL A 447 -33.29 -9.12 -3.60
C VAL A 447 -32.47 -7.90 -3.13
N LEU A 448 -33.06 -6.71 -3.13
CA LEU A 448 -32.45 -5.44 -2.66
C LEU A 448 -32.50 -5.25 -1.15
N ARG A 449 -33.23 -6.10 -0.40
CA ARG A 449 -33.39 -5.98 1.06
C ARG A 449 -32.03 -5.90 1.76
N ARG A 450 -31.82 -4.85 2.56
CA ARG A 450 -30.57 -4.70 3.33
C ARG A 450 -30.37 -5.89 4.27
N GLY A 451 -29.16 -6.45 4.25
CA GLY A 451 -28.74 -7.54 5.13
C GLY A 451 -27.36 -7.25 5.72
N THR A 452 -26.93 -8.06 6.69
CA THR A 452 -25.65 -7.92 7.40
C THR A 452 -24.42 -8.26 6.54
N GLY A 453 -24.62 -8.77 5.31
CA GLY A 453 -23.54 -9.07 4.37
C GLY A 453 -23.99 -9.06 2.91
N LEU A 454 -23.03 -9.26 1.99
CA LEU A 454 -23.29 -9.35 0.54
C LEU A 454 -24.08 -10.61 0.15
N ARG A 455 -23.91 -11.73 0.85
CA ARG A 455 -24.58 -13.00 0.55
C ARG A 455 -26.06 -12.97 0.99
N LEU A 456 -26.98 -13.17 0.05
CA LEU A 456 -28.41 -13.34 0.34
C LEU A 456 -28.67 -14.72 1.01
N ARG A 457 -29.64 -14.83 1.91
CA ARG A 457 -30.03 -16.13 2.49
C ARG A 457 -30.60 -17.05 1.40
N THR A 458 -30.37 -18.36 1.52
CA THR A 458 -30.78 -19.32 0.48
C THR A 458 -32.30 -19.35 0.30
N ARG A 459 -33.06 -19.24 1.41
CA ARG A 459 -34.53 -19.16 1.39
C ARG A 459 -35.03 -17.93 0.62
N ASP A 460 -34.44 -16.77 0.88
CA ASP A 460 -34.79 -15.52 0.19
C ASP A 460 -34.43 -15.61 -1.30
N ALA A 461 -33.27 -16.19 -1.66
CA ALA A 461 -32.89 -16.41 -3.05
C ALA A 461 -33.87 -17.35 -3.79
N ALA A 462 -34.32 -18.42 -3.14
CA ALA A 462 -35.33 -19.32 -3.69
C ALA A 462 -36.67 -18.61 -3.90
N LEU A 463 -37.13 -17.82 -2.91
CA LEU A 463 -38.35 -17.02 -3.02
C LEU A 463 -38.27 -16.00 -4.17
N VAL A 464 -37.12 -15.35 -4.37
CA VAL A 464 -36.88 -14.46 -5.52
C VAL A 464 -37.06 -15.22 -6.83
N VAL A 465 -36.46 -16.41 -6.96
CA VAL A 465 -36.57 -17.22 -8.18
C VAL A 465 -38.00 -17.70 -8.43
N VAL A 466 -38.73 -18.08 -7.38
CA VAL A 466 -40.17 -18.43 -7.48
C VAL A 466 -40.99 -17.23 -7.95
N ALA A 467 -40.75 -16.03 -7.41
CA ALA A 467 -41.42 -14.82 -7.85
C ALA A 467 -41.05 -14.44 -9.29
N VAL A 468 -39.80 -14.64 -9.71
CA VAL A 468 -39.36 -14.47 -11.11
C VAL A 468 -40.10 -15.44 -12.04
N ALA A 469 -40.13 -16.74 -11.70
CA ALA A 469 -40.82 -17.75 -12.49
C ALA A 469 -42.33 -17.45 -12.58
N GLY A 470 -42.95 -17.04 -11.47
CA GLY A 470 -44.35 -16.62 -11.43
C GLY A 470 -44.62 -15.36 -12.27
N THR A 471 -43.69 -14.39 -12.29
CA THR A 471 -43.77 -13.21 -13.15
C THR A 471 -43.77 -13.62 -14.64
N CYS A 472 -42.83 -14.48 -15.05
CA CYS A 472 -42.74 -14.98 -16.43
C CYS A 472 -43.98 -15.80 -16.81
N ALA A 473 -44.44 -16.70 -15.95
CA ALA A 473 -45.62 -17.54 -16.19
C ALA A 473 -46.90 -16.70 -16.31
N SER A 474 -47.10 -15.72 -15.42
CA SER A 474 -48.24 -14.78 -15.50
C SER A 474 -48.18 -13.95 -16.78
N MET A 475 -46.97 -13.62 -17.25
CA MET A 475 -46.78 -12.93 -18.52
C MET A 475 -47.11 -13.76 -19.74
N LEU A 476 -46.91 -15.07 -19.73
CA LEU A 476 -47.39 -15.95 -20.81
C LEU A 476 -48.90 -15.84 -21.01
N LEU A 477 -49.66 -15.64 -19.92
CA LEU A 477 -51.11 -15.45 -19.96
C LEU A 477 -51.52 -14.02 -20.39
N ALA A 478 -50.66 -13.03 -20.14
CA ALA A 478 -50.93 -11.63 -20.46
C ALA A 478 -50.53 -11.24 -21.88
N LEU A 479 -49.44 -11.80 -22.42
CA LEU A 479 -48.85 -11.42 -23.70
C LEU A 479 -49.81 -11.65 -24.88
N PRO A 480 -49.84 -10.79 -25.91
CA PRO A 480 -50.62 -11.00 -27.15
C PRO A 480 -50.11 -12.19 -27.98
N THR A 481 -50.85 -12.59 -29.03
CA THR A 481 -50.53 -13.76 -29.88
C THR A 481 -49.21 -13.64 -30.62
N SER A 482 -48.83 -12.45 -31.08
CA SER A 482 -47.45 -12.12 -31.43
C SER A 482 -46.98 -10.92 -30.61
N ALA A 483 -45.74 -11.03 -30.15
CA ALA A 483 -45.10 -9.98 -29.39
C ALA A 483 -43.85 -9.43 -30.08
N LEU A 484 -43.45 -10.00 -31.22
CA LEU A 484 -42.27 -9.58 -31.99
C LEU A 484 -42.25 -8.05 -32.23
N GLY A 485 -41.19 -7.39 -31.77
CA GLY A 485 -41.03 -5.93 -31.91
C GLY A 485 -41.82 -5.09 -30.91
N LYS A 486 -42.57 -5.68 -29.97
CA LYS A 486 -43.24 -4.97 -28.88
C LYS A 486 -42.38 -4.91 -27.63
N LEU A 487 -42.50 -3.83 -26.89
CA LEU A 487 -41.82 -3.66 -25.61
C LEU A 487 -42.49 -4.50 -24.51
N VAL A 488 -41.72 -5.40 -23.91
CA VAL A 488 -42.17 -6.27 -22.82
C VAL A 488 -41.40 -5.94 -21.53
N TRP A 489 -42.06 -5.20 -20.64
CA TRP A 489 -41.43 -4.60 -19.46
C TRP A 489 -40.75 -5.62 -18.52
N HIS A 490 -41.33 -6.81 -18.34
CA HIS A 490 -40.88 -7.75 -17.31
C HIS A 490 -39.50 -8.35 -17.61
N TYR A 491 -39.11 -8.42 -18.88
CA TYR A 491 -37.82 -8.97 -19.31
C TYR A 491 -36.65 -8.31 -18.57
N PHE A 492 -36.67 -6.99 -18.53
CA PHE A 492 -35.57 -6.24 -17.93
C PHE A 492 -35.61 -6.22 -16.41
N VAL A 493 -36.81 -6.12 -15.84
CA VAL A 493 -36.98 -6.24 -14.37
C VAL A 493 -36.45 -7.59 -13.90
N VAL A 494 -36.79 -8.67 -14.59
CA VAL A 494 -36.28 -10.02 -14.28
C VAL A 494 -34.76 -10.08 -14.46
N GLN A 495 -34.21 -9.61 -15.58
CA GLN A 495 -32.75 -9.58 -15.79
C GLN A 495 -32.01 -8.82 -14.70
N LEU A 496 -32.52 -7.67 -14.25
CA LEU A 496 -31.96 -6.91 -13.13
C LEU A 496 -31.96 -7.70 -11.82
N VAL A 497 -33.05 -8.42 -11.54
CA VAL A 497 -33.14 -9.29 -10.37
C VAL A 497 -32.10 -10.42 -10.46
N LEU A 498 -31.94 -11.05 -11.62
CA LEU A 498 -30.95 -12.12 -11.84
C LEU A 498 -29.51 -11.61 -11.70
N VAL A 499 -29.18 -10.46 -12.27
CA VAL A 499 -27.86 -9.82 -12.09
C VAL A 499 -27.64 -9.46 -10.63
N THR A 500 -28.66 -8.96 -9.94
CA THR A 500 -28.55 -8.66 -8.51
C THR A 500 -28.29 -9.95 -7.71
N LEU A 501 -28.90 -11.08 -8.06
CA LEU A 501 -28.59 -12.38 -7.44
C LEU A 501 -27.12 -12.80 -7.66
N VAL A 502 -26.57 -12.57 -8.86
CA VAL A 502 -25.14 -12.81 -9.13
C VAL A 502 -24.26 -11.93 -8.24
N VAL A 503 -24.52 -10.61 -8.19
CA VAL A 503 -23.81 -9.66 -7.31
C VAL A 503 -23.94 -10.04 -5.84
N ARG A 504 -25.08 -10.61 -5.44
CA ARG A 504 -25.38 -11.10 -4.08
C ARG A 504 -24.85 -12.52 -3.84
N ARG A 505 -23.90 -12.99 -4.66
CA ARG A 505 -23.18 -14.27 -4.53
C ARG A 505 -24.06 -15.50 -4.62
N ARG A 506 -25.17 -15.42 -5.35
CA ARG A 506 -26.13 -16.53 -5.57
C ARG A 506 -26.25 -16.87 -7.05
N THR A 507 -25.11 -17.02 -7.73
CA THR A 507 -25.02 -17.33 -9.16
C THR A 507 -25.82 -18.57 -9.56
N GLY A 508 -25.80 -19.64 -8.75
CA GLY A 508 -26.61 -20.85 -9.03
C GLY A 508 -28.10 -20.54 -9.12
N TRP A 509 -28.65 -19.76 -8.19
CA TRP A 509 -30.06 -19.35 -8.21
C TRP A 509 -30.37 -18.39 -9.37
N ALA A 510 -29.43 -17.49 -9.71
CA ALA A 510 -29.57 -16.64 -10.88
C ALA A 510 -29.67 -17.46 -12.19
N LEU A 511 -28.89 -18.55 -12.32
CA LEU A 511 -28.95 -19.44 -13.47
C LEU A 511 -30.26 -20.23 -13.53
N VAL A 512 -30.80 -20.67 -12.37
CA VAL A 512 -32.14 -21.30 -12.32
C VAL A 512 -33.22 -20.32 -12.75
N GLY A 513 -33.17 -19.07 -12.27
CA GLY A 513 -34.11 -18.03 -12.70
C GLY A 513 -33.99 -17.68 -14.18
N LEU A 514 -32.77 -17.66 -14.73
CA LEU A 514 -32.52 -17.50 -16.17
C LEU A 514 -33.13 -18.67 -16.96
N ALA A 515 -32.92 -19.92 -16.54
CA ALA A 515 -33.49 -21.09 -17.18
C ALA A 515 -35.02 -21.07 -17.18
N ALA A 516 -35.64 -20.64 -16.06
CA ALA A 516 -37.09 -20.48 -15.98
C ALA A 516 -37.61 -19.39 -16.93
N MET A 517 -36.91 -18.26 -17.03
CA MET A 517 -37.22 -17.21 -17.99
C MET A 517 -37.12 -17.73 -19.43
N GLU A 518 -35.99 -18.33 -19.82
CA GLU A 518 -35.74 -18.88 -21.16
C GLU A 518 -36.73 -19.98 -21.54
N ALA A 519 -37.14 -20.83 -20.60
CA ALA A 519 -38.18 -21.83 -20.84
C ALA A 519 -39.53 -21.19 -21.21
N CYS A 520 -39.89 -20.07 -20.57
CA CYS A 520 -41.09 -19.32 -20.93
C CYS A 520 -40.95 -18.67 -22.32
N VAL A 521 -39.78 -18.11 -22.65
CA VAL A 521 -39.49 -17.55 -23.98
C VAL A 521 -39.66 -18.62 -25.06
N LEU A 522 -39.02 -19.76 -24.84
CA LEU A 522 -39.05 -20.89 -25.76
C LEU A 522 -40.48 -21.38 -25.97
N TRP A 523 -41.24 -21.55 -24.89
CA TRP A 523 -42.64 -21.94 -24.96
C TRP A 523 -43.48 -20.94 -25.77
N PHE A 524 -43.38 -19.64 -25.44
CA PHE A 524 -44.14 -18.59 -26.12
C PHE A 524 -43.84 -18.52 -27.62
N CYS A 525 -42.55 -18.55 -27.98
CA CYS A 525 -42.14 -18.42 -29.38
C CYS A 525 -42.45 -19.68 -30.20
N LEU A 526 -42.32 -20.89 -29.63
CA LEU A 526 -42.62 -22.14 -30.35
C LEU A 526 -44.13 -22.40 -30.50
N THR A 527 -44.94 -21.90 -29.57
CA THR A 527 -46.42 -22.00 -29.66
C THR A 527 -47.05 -20.84 -30.43
N GLY A 528 -46.32 -19.73 -30.56
CA GLY A 528 -46.72 -18.53 -31.29
C GLY A 528 -46.22 -18.49 -32.74
N PRO A 529 -46.59 -17.44 -33.48
CA PRO A 529 -46.18 -17.23 -34.88
C PRO A 529 -44.70 -16.81 -35.01
N ASP A 530 -44.03 -16.49 -33.90
CA ASP A 530 -42.68 -15.92 -33.87
C ASP A 530 -41.58 -16.97 -34.12
N GLY A 531 -41.86 -18.26 -33.84
CA GLY A 531 -40.99 -19.40 -34.14
C GLY A 531 -39.57 -19.30 -33.57
N LEU A 532 -38.60 -19.93 -34.24
CA LEU A 532 -37.18 -19.92 -33.83
C LEU A 532 -36.55 -18.52 -33.90
N ALA A 533 -37.04 -17.65 -34.79
CA ALA A 533 -36.57 -16.27 -34.90
C ALA A 533 -36.90 -15.46 -33.64
N GLY A 534 -38.08 -15.68 -33.04
CA GLY A 534 -38.46 -15.09 -31.76
C GLY A 534 -37.53 -15.52 -30.62
N VAL A 535 -37.20 -16.82 -30.53
CA VAL A 535 -36.29 -17.37 -29.51
C VAL A 535 -34.93 -16.68 -29.55
N LEU A 536 -34.35 -16.55 -30.75
CA LEU A 536 -33.06 -15.89 -30.94
C LEU A 536 -33.12 -14.40 -30.59
N SER A 537 -34.18 -13.71 -30.99
CA SER A 537 -34.31 -12.27 -30.74
C SER A 537 -34.53 -11.94 -29.26
N TRP A 538 -35.23 -12.82 -28.51
CA TRP A 538 -35.65 -12.55 -27.14
C TRP A 538 -34.71 -13.19 -26.10
N GLY A 539 -34.23 -14.41 -26.32
CA GLY A 539 -33.43 -15.15 -25.35
C GLY A 539 -31.96 -14.72 -25.29
N VAL A 540 -31.36 -14.37 -26.44
CA VAL A 540 -29.92 -14.05 -26.51
C VAL A 540 -29.53 -12.89 -25.59
N GLY A 541 -30.40 -11.86 -25.49
CA GLY A 541 -30.15 -10.69 -24.64
C GLY A 541 -30.04 -11.04 -23.16
N ALA A 542 -30.98 -11.83 -22.63
CA ALA A 542 -31.01 -12.20 -21.21
C ALA A 542 -29.82 -13.09 -20.83
N VAL A 543 -29.52 -14.08 -21.67
CA VAL A 543 -28.35 -14.95 -21.49
C VAL A 543 -27.07 -14.13 -21.48
N LEU A 544 -26.86 -13.25 -22.47
CA LEU A 544 -25.65 -12.44 -22.55
C LEU A 544 -25.48 -11.54 -21.32
N PHE A 545 -26.58 -10.96 -20.83
CA PHE A 545 -26.57 -10.07 -19.68
C PHE A 545 -26.16 -10.80 -18.39
N VAL A 546 -26.72 -12.00 -18.13
CA VAL A 546 -26.36 -12.82 -16.97
C VAL A 546 -24.94 -13.36 -17.11
N VAL A 547 -24.53 -13.86 -18.29
CA VAL A 547 -23.15 -14.33 -18.54
C VAL A 547 -22.15 -13.22 -18.25
N MET A 548 -22.44 -11.99 -18.69
CA MET A 548 -21.58 -10.84 -18.40
C MET A 548 -21.48 -10.58 -16.89
N ALA A 549 -22.61 -10.58 -16.17
CA ALA A 549 -22.61 -10.42 -14.71
C ALA A 549 -21.80 -11.51 -14.00
N VAL A 550 -21.88 -12.76 -14.47
CA VAL A 550 -21.09 -13.89 -13.93
C VAL A 550 -19.60 -13.72 -14.22
N LEU A 551 -19.24 -13.32 -15.44
CA LEU A 551 -17.85 -13.06 -15.82
C LEU A 551 -17.25 -11.96 -14.94
N VAL A 552 -17.99 -10.87 -14.78
CA VAL A 552 -17.67 -9.74 -13.93
C VAL A 552 -17.47 -10.17 -12.47
N ASP A 553 -18.37 -11.00 -11.92
CA ASP A 553 -18.26 -11.55 -10.56
C ASP A 553 -17.05 -12.48 -10.38
N ARG A 554 -16.82 -13.38 -11.34
CA ARG A 554 -15.66 -14.30 -11.37
C ARG A 554 -14.35 -13.55 -11.42
N VAL A 555 -14.31 -12.49 -12.20
CA VAL A 555 -13.17 -11.60 -12.35
C VAL A 555 -12.89 -10.85 -11.04
N LEU A 556 -13.93 -10.35 -10.35
CA LEU A 556 -13.77 -9.76 -9.02
C LEU A 556 -13.24 -10.77 -7.99
N LEU A 557 -13.75 -12.01 -8.01
CA LEU A 557 -13.20 -13.08 -7.17
C LEU A 557 -11.76 -13.40 -7.51
N ALA A 558 -11.40 -13.39 -8.79
CA ALA A 558 -10.02 -13.62 -9.22
C ALA A 558 -9.09 -12.50 -8.72
N ILE A 559 -9.55 -11.25 -8.72
CA ILE A 559 -8.79 -10.13 -8.13
C ILE A 559 -8.64 -10.29 -6.63
N GLY A 560 -9.73 -10.56 -5.91
CA GLY A 560 -9.65 -10.77 -4.47
C GLY A 560 -8.66 -11.89 -4.13
N ARG A 561 -8.73 -13.01 -4.88
CA ARG A 561 -7.80 -14.14 -4.74
C ARG A 561 -6.35 -13.72 -5.00
N ARG A 562 -6.08 -13.02 -6.09
CA ARG A 562 -4.73 -12.51 -6.42
C ARG A 562 -4.18 -11.55 -5.37
N GLN A 563 -5.03 -10.72 -4.77
CA GLN A 563 -4.59 -9.75 -3.75
C GLN A 563 -4.22 -10.41 -2.42
N VAL A 564 -4.85 -11.52 -2.03
CA VAL A 564 -4.51 -12.22 -0.78
C VAL A 564 -3.18 -12.98 -0.90
N VAL A 565 -2.94 -13.62 -2.05
CA VAL A 565 -1.70 -14.37 -2.31
C VAL A 565 -0.50 -13.42 -2.37
N LEU A 566 -0.61 -12.34 -3.15
CA LEU A 566 0.47 -11.35 -3.28
C LEU A 566 0.83 -10.68 -1.93
N ARG A 567 -0.14 -10.51 -1.03
CA ARG A 567 0.08 -9.86 0.27
C ARG A 567 0.94 -10.70 1.20
N ARG A 568 0.67 -12.01 1.32
CA ARG A 568 1.46 -12.88 2.20
C ARG A 568 2.89 -13.06 1.72
N GLU A 569 3.07 -13.20 0.41
CA GLU A 569 4.40 -13.31 -0.20
C GLU A 569 5.20 -12.01 -0.07
N GLU A 570 4.55 -10.85 -0.29
CA GLU A 570 5.21 -9.55 -0.07
C GLU A 570 5.55 -9.38 1.42
N ASP A 571 4.65 -9.68 2.34
CA ASP A 571 4.88 -9.51 3.78
C ASP A 571 6.02 -10.42 4.28
N GLU A 572 6.07 -11.68 3.86
CA GLU A 572 7.15 -12.61 4.24
C GLU A 572 8.50 -12.25 3.59
N ALA A 573 8.49 -11.82 2.32
CA ALA A 573 9.71 -11.38 1.63
C ALA A 573 10.24 -10.05 2.18
N ILE A 574 9.33 -9.13 2.54
CA ILE A 574 9.64 -7.88 3.23
C ILE A 574 10.23 -8.21 4.61
N ASP A 575 9.61 -9.09 5.39
CA ASP A 575 10.10 -9.52 6.70
C ASP A 575 11.48 -10.20 6.62
N ALA A 576 11.69 -11.09 5.66
CA ALA A 576 12.96 -11.79 5.49
C ALA A 576 14.07 -10.84 5.00
N SER A 577 13.76 -9.99 4.02
CA SER A 577 14.70 -8.99 3.50
C SER A 577 15.06 -7.97 4.56
N ALA A 578 14.07 -7.43 5.28
CA ALA A 578 14.26 -6.51 6.39
C ALA A 578 15.14 -7.14 7.49
N ARG A 579 14.86 -8.38 7.89
CA ARG A 579 15.68 -9.11 8.89
C ARG A 579 17.14 -9.25 8.46
N GLN A 580 17.41 -9.73 7.25
CA GLN A 580 18.78 -9.88 6.77
C GLN A 580 19.50 -8.54 6.60
N HIS A 581 18.78 -7.49 6.22
CA HIS A 581 19.37 -6.16 6.02
C HIS A 581 19.70 -5.50 7.35
N VAL A 582 18.73 -5.46 8.26
CA VAL A 582 18.88 -4.91 9.60
C VAL A 582 19.96 -5.67 10.38
N ALA A 583 19.99 -7.00 10.29
CA ALA A 583 20.98 -7.81 10.97
C ALA A 583 22.42 -7.41 10.62
N ARG A 584 22.71 -7.29 9.31
CA ARG A 584 24.05 -6.91 8.82
C ARG A 584 24.46 -5.53 9.31
N VAL A 585 23.54 -4.57 9.25
CA VAL A 585 23.78 -3.19 9.64
C VAL A 585 24.06 -3.06 11.13
N GLN A 586 23.15 -3.56 11.97
CA GLN A 586 23.28 -3.41 13.42
C GLN A 586 24.55 -4.10 13.90
N ARG A 587 24.89 -5.27 13.31
CA ARG A 587 26.13 -5.98 13.59
C ARG A 587 27.37 -5.19 13.17
N ALA A 588 27.39 -4.57 11.99
CA ALA A 588 28.52 -3.76 11.55
C ALA A 588 28.75 -2.53 12.44
N LEU A 589 27.67 -1.82 12.82
CA LEU A 589 27.73 -0.69 13.75
C LEU A 589 28.24 -1.15 15.14
N TRP A 590 27.74 -2.30 15.60
CA TRP A 590 28.15 -2.90 16.86
C TRP A 590 29.63 -3.26 16.89
N VAL A 591 30.14 -3.98 15.88
CA VAL A 591 31.56 -4.34 15.79
C VAL A 591 32.44 -3.07 15.78
N ALA A 592 32.03 -2.04 15.05
CA ALA A 592 32.79 -0.79 14.96
C ALA A 592 32.88 -0.06 16.33
N ASP A 593 31.78 -0.03 17.07
CA ASP A 593 31.74 0.59 18.39
C ASP A 593 32.55 -0.22 19.41
N LEU A 594 32.37 -1.54 19.42
CA LEU A 594 33.07 -2.45 20.32
C LEU A 594 34.59 -2.49 20.07
N ARG A 595 35.03 -2.46 18.80
CA ARG A 595 36.47 -2.33 18.44
C ARG A 595 37.07 -1.03 18.94
N THR A 596 36.29 0.05 19.00
CA THR A 596 36.76 1.34 19.48
C THR A 596 36.93 1.32 21.00
N GLN A 597 36.00 0.70 21.72
CA GLN A 597 35.96 0.72 23.19
C GLN A 597 36.83 -0.37 23.85
N ALA A 598 36.80 -1.61 23.34
CA ALA A 598 37.37 -2.77 24.05
C ALA A 598 38.72 -3.26 23.50
N ARG A 599 39.05 -2.96 22.24
CA ARG A 599 40.20 -3.57 21.55
C ARG A 599 41.53 -3.34 22.25
N SER A 600 41.78 -2.12 22.73
CA SER A 600 43.05 -1.76 23.40
C SER A 600 43.27 -2.56 24.68
N ILE A 601 42.22 -2.72 25.50
CA ILE A 601 42.28 -3.44 26.78
C ILE A 601 42.38 -4.94 26.53
N LEU A 602 41.56 -5.49 25.62
CA LEU A 602 41.60 -6.91 25.26
C LEU A 602 42.96 -7.32 24.67
N LEU A 603 43.60 -6.47 23.85
CA LEU A 603 44.93 -6.75 23.30
C LEU A 603 45.99 -6.76 24.40
N ARG A 604 45.93 -5.81 25.34
CA ARG A 604 46.84 -5.77 26.49
C ARG A 604 46.67 -7.00 27.39
N LEU A 605 45.43 -7.42 27.66
CA LEU A 605 45.12 -8.66 28.40
C LEU A 605 45.60 -9.92 27.66
N ALA A 606 45.46 -9.98 26.33
CA ALA A 606 45.91 -11.10 25.51
C ALA A 606 47.44 -11.29 25.50
N LEU A 607 48.19 -10.21 25.72
CA LEU A 607 49.66 -10.18 25.70
C LEU A 607 50.31 -10.44 27.07
N VAL A 608 49.54 -10.47 28.16
CA VAL A 608 50.09 -10.70 29.51
C VAL A 608 50.74 -12.09 29.60
N ARG A 609 51.98 -12.12 30.11
CA ARG A 609 52.71 -13.34 30.47
C ARG A 609 53.04 -13.31 31.96
N GLY A 610 52.19 -13.93 32.77
CA GLY A 610 52.29 -13.90 34.24
C GLY A 610 51.11 -13.16 34.85
N SER A 611 51.34 -12.44 35.96
CA SER A 611 50.26 -11.78 36.69
C SER A 611 49.71 -10.53 36.00
N VAL A 612 48.39 -10.35 36.05
CA VAL A 612 47.72 -9.18 35.47
C VAL A 612 48.03 -7.94 36.33
N PRO A 613 48.60 -6.86 35.75
CA PRO A 613 48.89 -5.64 36.51
C PRO A 613 47.61 -5.05 37.14
N ASP A 614 47.69 -4.52 38.36
CA ASP A 614 46.53 -3.96 39.08
C ASP A 614 45.86 -2.79 38.33
N GLU A 615 46.66 -1.98 37.62
CA GLU A 615 46.15 -0.92 36.74
C GLU A 615 45.27 -1.49 35.61
N LEU A 616 45.71 -2.58 34.97
CA LEU A 616 44.96 -3.21 33.88
C LEU A 616 43.70 -3.92 34.39
N ARG A 617 43.74 -4.44 35.62
CA ARG A 617 42.60 -4.99 36.34
C ARG A 617 41.52 -3.93 36.59
N HIS A 618 41.94 -2.76 37.04
CA HIS A 618 41.05 -1.62 37.27
C HIS A 618 40.44 -1.11 35.96
N GLU A 619 41.25 -0.96 34.90
CA GLU A 619 40.75 -0.58 33.57
C GLU A 619 39.71 -1.58 33.01
N ALA A 620 39.93 -2.88 33.18
CA ALA A 620 39.00 -3.91 32.72
C ALA A 620 37.65 -3.86 33.47
N LEU A 621 37.68 -3.65 34.79
CA LEU A 621 36.47 -3.49 35.61
C LEU A 621 35.72 -2.19 35.28
N MET A 622 36.44 -1.11 35.01
CA MET A 622 35.82 0.16 34.60
C MET A 622 35.17 0.05 33.22
N LEU A 623 35.82 -0.64 32.27
CA LEU A 623 35.24 -0.90 30.95
C LEU A 623 34.01 -1.81 31.04
N GLU A 624 34.05 -2.85 31.89
CA GLU A 624 32.88 -3.71 32.17
C GLU A 624 31.71 -2.87 32.69
N ALA A 625 31.93 -2.09 33.76
CA ALA A 625 30.87 -1.25 34.33
C ALA A 625 30.29 -0.29 33.28
N THR A 626 31.15 0.31 32.45
CA THR A 626 30.74 1.24 31.37
C THR A 626 29.92 0.52 30.29
N LEU A 627 30.32 -0.68 29.87
CA LEU A 627 29.60 -1.48 28.88
C LEU A 627 28.27 -2.01 29.43
N ARG A 628 28.24 -2.42 30.71
CA ARG A 628 27.00 -2.83 31.39
C ARG A 628 25.99 -1.70 31.40
N GLU A 629 26.45 -0.50 31.73
CA GLU A 629 25.60 0.68 31.79
C GLU A 629 25.17 1.15 30.41
N SER A 630 26.03 1.05 29.39
CA SER A 630 25.65 1.40 28.01
C SER A 630 24.56 0.46 27.44
N ILE A 631 24.48 -0.79 27.93
CA ILE A 631 23.37 -1.71 27.65
C ILE A 631 22.15 -1.37 28.49
N VAL A 632 22.32 -1.17 29.80
CA VAL A 632 21.22 -0.97 30.76
C VAL A 632 20.61 0.42 30.71
N ALA A 633 21.27 1.43 30.14
CA ALA A 633 20.80 2.81 30.04
C ALA A 633 20.67 3.31 28.60
N ARG A 634 20.59 2.38 27.64
CA ARG A 634 20.77 2.67 26.20
C ARG A 634 19.73 3.63 25.63
N ASN A 635 18.48 3.62 26.10
CA ASN A 635 17.48 4.60 25.63
C ASN A 635 17.52 5.93 26.40
N VAL A 636 18.30 6.00 27.49
CA VAL A 636 18.53 7.23 28.27
C VAL A 636 19.71 8.00 27.70
N MET A 637 20.78 7.30 27.26
CA MET A 637 22.06 7.91 26.89
C MET A 637 22.00 8.53 25.50
N ASN A 638 21.97 9.86 25.46
CA ASN A 638 22.52 10.63 24.36
C ASN A 638 23.99 11.00 24.67
N ASP A 639 24.78 11.34 23.64
CA ASP A 639 26.21 11.66 23.79
C ASP A 639 26.46 12.77 24.86
N GLU A 640 25.50 13.70 24.99
CA GLU A 640 25.59 14.80 25.95
C GLU A 640 25.37 14.38 27.42
N LEU A 641 24.46 13.43 27.67
CA LEU A 641 24.25 12.85 29.00
C LEU A 641 25.42 11.94 29.40
N ALA A 642 26.04 11.26 28.44
CA ALA A 642 27.26 10.49 28.66
C ALA A 642 28.41 11.41 29.12
N ASP A 643 28.66 12.52 28.41
CA ASP A 643 29.70 13.50 28.78
C ASP A 643 29.44 14.10 30.18
N LEU A 644 28.18 14.45 30.50
CA LEU A 644 27.80 15.00 31.82
C LEU A 644 28.02 13.99 32.96
N THR A 645 27.64 12.74 32.76
CA THR A 645 27.77 11.69 33.77
C THR A 645 29.22 11.27 33.95
N GLU A 646 30.02 11.23 32.88
CA GLU A 646 31.45 10.96 32.96
C GLU A 646 32.20 12.09 33.71
N ALA A 647 31.87 13.35 33.42
CA ALA A 647 32.41 14.50 34.15
C ALA A 647 32.02 14.50 35.64
N ALA A 648 30.82 14.02 35.97
CA ALA A 648 30.39 13.83 37.36
C ALA A 648 31.19 12.71 38.06
N ARG A 649 31.43 11.58 37.39
CA ARG A 649 32.24 10.49 37.95
C ARG A 649 33.68 10.90 38.23
N ARG A 650 34.30 11.68 37.35
CA ARG A 650 35.64 12.24 37.59
C ARG A 650 35.71 13.14 38.84
N ARG A 651 34.57 13.73 39.24
CA ARG A 651 34.43 14.50 40.48
C ARG A 651 34.13 13.63 41.72
N GLY A 652 33.96 12.31 41.55
CA GLY A 652 33.67 11.38 42.64
C GLY A 652 32.19 11.12 42.92
N VAL A 653 31.27 11.50 42.00
CA VAL A 653 29.82 11.28 42.15
C VAL A 653 29.45 9.84 41.76
N ASP A 654 28.68 9.15 42.60
CA ASP A 654 28.11 7.81 42.30
C ASP A 654 26.93 7.96 41.33
N VAL A 655 27.14 7.66 40.05
CA VAL A 655 26.12 7.80 39.00
C VAL A 655 25.59 6.42 38.59
N ARG A 656 24.27 6.22 38.67
CA ARG A 656 23.60 4.98 38.28
C ARG A 656 22.46 5.24 37.29
N LEU A 657 22.42 4.49 36.21
CA LEU A 657 21.42 4.66 35.15
C LEU A 657 20.64 3.35 34.98
N VAL A 658 19.30 3.42 34.91
CA VAL A 658 18.41 2.25 34.86
C VAL A 658 17.35 2.45 33.78
N ASP A 659 17.36 1.62 32.75
CA ASP A 659 16.31 1.60 31.73
C ASP A 659 15.41 0.37 31.91
N SER A 660 14.14 0.60 32.24
CA SER A 660 13.11 -0.45 32.28
C SER A 660 12.22 -0.43 31.04
N ARG A 661 12.63 0.28 29.98
CA ARG A 661 11.88 0.48 28.75
C ARG A 661 12.49 -0.36 27.63
N HIS A 662 11.65 -1.01 26.82
CA HIS A 662 12.09 -1.84 25.69
C HIS A 662 11.95 -1.12 24.34
N THR A 663 11.60 0.16 24.36
CA THR A 663 11.31 1.00 23.18
C THR A 663 12.11 2.30 23.23
N VAL A 664 12.35 2.90 22.06
CA VAL A 664 13.08 4.16 21.93
C VAL A 664 12.36 5.26 22.71
N VAL A 665 13.11 6.03 23.51
CA VAL A 665 12.55 7.14 24.28
C VAL A 665 12.10 8.27 23.35
N PRO A 666 10.86 8.77 23.48
CA PRO A 666 10.40 9.93 22.74
C PRO A 666 11.31 11.15 22.96
N PRO A 667 11.64 11.93 21.90
CA PRO A 667 12.53 13.09 21.99
C PRO A 667 12.21 14.09 23.13
N PRO A 668 10.93 14.43 23.43
CA PRO A 668 10.59 15.36 24.50
C PRO A 668 11.00 14.86 25.90
N ILE A 669 10.90 13.54 26.12
CA ILE A 669 11.27 12.91 27.39
C ILE A 669 12.80 12.90 27.53
N ALA A 670 13.52 12.56 26.46
CA ALA A 670 14.98 12.55 26.46
C ALA A 670 15.58 13.94 26.78
N GLN A 671 15.05 15.00 26.15
CA GLN A 671 15.45 16.39 26.45
C GLN A 671 15.14 16.78 27.90
N SER A 672 13.95 16.43 28.39
CA SER A 672 13.54 16.78 29.75
C SER A 672 14.40 16.08 30.81
N VAL A 673 14.77 14.81 30.58
CA VAL A 673 15.71 14.07 31.45
C VAL A 673 17.08 14.76 31.45
N LEU A 674 17.60 15.10 30.27
CA LEU A 674 18.89 15.78 30.13
C LEU A 674 18.92 17.11 30.88
N ASP A 675 17.89 17.94 30.75
CA ASP A 675 17.81 19.23 31.44
C ASP A 675 17.69 19.11 32.96
N VAL A 676 17.03 18.06 33.45
CA VAL A 676 16.96 17.78 34.89
C VAL A 676 18.32 17.32 35.41
N VAL A 677 18.99 16.42 34.70
CA VAL A 677 20.33 15.94 35.08
C VAL A 677 21.37 17.06 35.03
N ARG A 678 21.35 17.90 33.99
CA ARG A 678 22.25 19.05 33.84
C ARG A 678 22.10 20.02 35.01
N ARG A 679 20.86 20.34 35.40
CA ARG A 679 20.58 21.20 36.57
C ARG A 679 21.04 20.57 37.87
N ALA A 680 20.81 19.27 38.04
CA ALA A 680 21.21 18.58 39.26
C ALA A 680 22.73 18.51 39.41
N LEU A 681 23.47 18.20 38.34
CA LEU A 681 24.93 18.09 38.34
C LEU A 681 25.67 19.43 38.37
N ALA A 682 24.96 20.55 38.22
CA ALA A 682 25.49 21.90 38.42
C ALA A 682 25.72 22.22 39.91
N VAL A 683 25.05 21.49 40.82
CA VAL A 683 25.24 21.64 42.27
C VAL A 683 26.52 20.91 42.69
N PRO A 684 27.52 21.59 43.30
CA PRO A 684 28.82 20.98 43.61
C PRO A 684 28.78 19.88 44.68
N THR A 685 27.72 19.85 45.51
CA THR A 685 27.60 18.98 46.69
C THR A 685 26.94 17.63 46.43
N VAL A 686 26.60 17.33 45.17
CA VAL A 686 25.94 16.06 44.81
C VAL A 686 26.92 14.90 44.97
N SER A 687 26.53 13.90 45.75
CA SER A 687 27.31 12.68 46.01
C SER A 687 26.80 11.47 45.22
N ARG A 688 25.50 11.43 44.89
CA ARG A 688 24.90 10.36 44.08
C ARG A 688 23.83 10.88 43.12
N LEU A 689 23.76 10.29 41.92
CA LEU A 689 22.77 10.54 40.88
C LEU A 689 22.21 9.21 40.36
N VAL A 690 20.90 9.03 40.36
CA VAL A 690 20.21 7.87 39.79
C VAL A 690 19.17 8.32 38.76
N VAL A 691 19.29 7.88 37.50
CA VAL A 691 18.29 8.14 36.45
C VAL A 691 17.58 6.83 36.10
N ARG A 692 16.25 6.82 36.11
CA ARG A 692 15.45 5.65 35.79
C ARG A 692 14.36 5.96 34.75
N LEU A 693 14.34 5.20 33.65
CA LEU A 693 13.21 5.17 32.71
C LEU A 693 12.22 4.06 33.08
N ALA A 694 10.94 4.36 32.98
CA ALA A 694 9.86 3.45 33.32
C ALA A 694 9.23 2.81 32.06
N PRO A 695 8.51 1.67 32.21
CA PRO A 695 7.79 1.01 31.11
C PRO A 695 6.68 1.89 30.52
N GLU A 696 6.26 1.63 29.28
CA GLU A 696 5.27 2.44 28.54
C GLU A 696 3.88 2.52 29.20
N GLU A 697 3.50 1.53 29.99
CA GLU A 697 2.16 1.42 30.57
C GLU A 697 1.98 2.25 31.86
N GLY A 698 3.03 2.96 32.32
CA GLY A 698 3.02 3.73 33.57
C GLY A 698 2.69 5.22 33.43
N SER A 699 2.14 5.83 34.50
CA SER A 699 1.87 7.28 34.59
C SER A 699 3.14 8.14 34.71
N THR A 700 4.29 7.53 34.98
CA THR A 700 5.60 8.17 35.06
C THR A 700 6.48 7.57 33.99
N ALA A 701 7.08 8.39 33.13
CA ALA A 701 7.93 7.95 32.03
C ALA A 701 9.42 7.94 32.40
N ALA A 702 9.86 8.83 33.29
CA ALA A 702 11.23 8.90 33.78
C ALA A 702 11.30 9.45 35.21
N SER A 703 12.37 9.13 35.93
CA SER A 703 12.65 9.68 37.25
C SER A 703 14.15 9.93 37.43
N VAL A 704 14.48 11.06 38.06
CA VAL A 704 15.86 11.45 38.37
C VAL A 704 15.94 11.69 39.87
N LEU A 705 16.83 10.96 40.53
CA LEU A 705 17.08 11.02 41.97
C LEU A 705 18.51 11.53 42.19
N THR A 706 18.68 12.52 43.06
CA THR A 706 20.00 13.02 43.48
C THR A 706 20.11 13.07 44.98
N GLU A 707 21.28 12.72 45.51
CA GLU A 707 21.62 12.88 46.92
C GLU A 707 22.74 13.91 47.05
N ASP A 708 22.58 14.83 48.00
CA ASP A 708 23.57 15.80 48.43
C ASP A 708 23.63 15.89 49.96
N ALA A 709 24.42 16.81 50.51
CA ALA A 709 24.53 17.02 51.95
C ALA A 709 23.22 17.48 52.65
N GLY A 710 22.23 17.93 51.88
CA GLY A 710 20.92 18.42 52.36
C GLY A 710 19.79 17.39 52.29
N GLY A 711 19.98 16.28 51.57
CA GLY A 711 19.03 15.15 51.52
C GLY A 711 18.86 14.53 50.13
N THR A 712 17.78 13.78 49.95
CA THR A 712 17.45 13.10 48.68
C THR A 712 16.38 13.87 47.92
N HIS A 713 16.66 14.23 46.67
CA HIS A 713 15.75 14.94 45.77
C HIS A 713 15.30 14.03 44.63
N LEU A 714 13.99 13.85 44.46
CA LEU A 714 13.40 13.02 43.39
C LEU A 714 12.52 13.86 42.47
N VAL A 715 12.82 13.84 41.18
CA VAL A 715 12.03 14.46 40.10
C VAL A 715 11.41 13.35 39.25
N ARG A 716 10.10 13.38 39.02
CA ARG A 716 9.38 12.46 38.14
C ARG A 716 8.89 13.19 36.89
N LEU A 717 8.97 12.56 35.73
CA LEU A 717 8.53 13.08 34.44
C LEU A 717 7.41 12.21 33.88
N ASP A 718 6.38 12.83 33.29
CA ASP A 718 5.26 12.14 32.64
C ASP A 718 5.56 11.76 31.17
N ALA A 719 4.59 11.15 30.49
CA ALA A 719 4.69 10.76 29.08
C ALA A 719 4.86 11.93 28.08
N ARG A 720 4.71 13.18 28.54
CA ARG A 720 4.93 14.40 27.75
C ARG A 720 6.25 15.10 28.13
N GLY A 721 6.99 14.59 29.11
CA GLY A 721 8.22 15.20 29.63
C GLY A 721 7.98 16.28 30.69
N ALA A 722 6.75 16.46 31.16
CA ALA A 722 6.46 17.43 32.21
C ALA A 722 6.78 16.86 33.60
N THR A 723 7.30 17.71 34.50
CA THR A 723 7.55 17.35 35.90
C THR A 723 6.24 17.12 36.64
N VAL A 724 6.08 15.95 37.23
CA VAL A 724 4.93 15.61 38.07
C VAL A 724 5.16 16.19 39.47
N PRO A 725 4.27 17.05 40.00
CA PRO A 725 4.40 17.58 41.36
C PRO A 725 4.35 16.45 42.39
N GLN A 726 5.14 16.54 43.46
CA GLN A 726 5.04 15.60 44.58
C GLN A 726 3.66 15.71 45.25
N GLY A 727 2.76 14.79 44.92
CA GLY A 727 1.64 14.47 45.79
C GLY A 727 2.17 13.71 46.99
N VAL A 728 1.95 14.25 48.19
CA VAL A 728 2.18 13.55 49.46
C VAL A 728 1.36 12.26 49.43
N ASP A 729 2.01 11.12 49.26
CA ASP A 729 1.36 9.81 49.29
C ASP A 729 1.30 9.31 50.75
N THR A 730 0.18 9.58 51.43
CA THR A 730 -0.09 9.20 52.82
C THR A 730 -0.33 7.70 53.05
N ARG A 731 0.32 6.78 52.34
CA ARG A 731 0.18 5.34 52.60
C ARG A 731 1.46 4.53 52.38
N ALA A 732 2.35 4.56 53.37
CA ALA A 732 3.05 3.39 53.88
C ALA A 732 3.67 3.75 55.23
N ARG A 733 3.06 3.25 56.32
CA ARG A 733 3.70 3.06 57.62
C ARG A 733 4.40 1.71 57.62
#